data_AF-A0A4Q2DQG3-F1
#
_entry.id   AF-A0A4Q2DQG3-F1
#
_cell.length_a   1.000
_cell.length_b   1.000
_cell.length_c   1.000
_cell.angle_alpha   90.00
_cell.angle_beta   90.00
_cell.angle_gamma   90.00
#
_symmetry.space_group_name_H-M   'P 1'
#
loop_
_entity.id
_entity.type
_entity.pdbx_description
1 polymer ?
#
loop_
_entity_poly.entity_id
_entity_poly.type
_entity_poly.pdbx_seq_one_letter_code
_entity_poly.pdbx_strand_id
1 'polypeptide(L)'
;MAGIRLTPALEQLDTQEAQEGKITSKKNTVLVSHGRPPCIPKNISLTTCSLRYGEDGQRICDAFVIGTHVARQLVRKLGSIPTVIILSQVNYSLLIARLFTQRGVYECQDSFYKYHSPEELVLAHANMLDFDHPDALDMPMFAACLADLKACKQSNIPIYSFAEHQRLPETKYLYGATIIIAEGIMALVDPALRALYDLKVFVQCDSDLMLARRIRRDVHERGRNVDGILDQLATLLAEHALQFLPFVPKTVTTPVGVDYQGQELNTEYLCGVTIMRSGGALERGFRRVINNAPVGSLLIQSDFATGDPLLLQVMLPNAIRQRHIAEKAWVYLLDAQIATAAAAFMAIRVLLDHGVREERIVFVTFLVARTGGISVLRAAFPRVKVVCGAVDDHMKEGWLEDLQAPKNKVWLMQPGMGQIGDSFMPARTLSAGPVSSPMLNLALVSLSLAVAECTRSGCTTQSAGAVSLDSNWRWTHVTGNYTNCYTGSAWNSSICTDGPTCASRCALEGANYQSTYGITTSGNALTLKFVTRGENTNIGSRVYLMESESKYKMFNVLNKEFTFDVDVSKLPCGLNGALYFVQMDQDGGMSRYSGNKAGAKYGTGYCDSQCARDIKYINGEGNVQGWNASPSDPNAGTGGYGTCCGEMDIWEANSISTAYTPHPCRTQNDGGQQRCSGQECGTPIRHDGICDPDGCDFNSYRMGHREYYGPGKFVDTNKKMTVVTQFLTDNNSTTGTLVEIRRIYVQDGKVIPNSKVNFPGLLEPFDSITEKFCDDTKRSFEDATSFQKQGGLAHMGRSLAKGHVLVLSIWDDHGANMLWLDSSYPTNANPNKPGIARGTCATDSGKPEDVQQNHPDAQVVFSNIKFGDIGSTYSGTLVSVPEVPPPPGYTPPGGNPTTGPTQTVPTATPTTPTVTNPAPAATQTKYGQCGGVGYSGPTQCASGSTCTAINQFYSQCV
;
A
#
# COMPACT_ATOMS: atom_id res chain seq x y z
N MET A 1 21.32 -3.39 33.53
CA MET A 1 22.70 -3.11 34.01
C MET A 1 23.67 -3.35 32.86
N ALA A 2 24.83 -2.68 32.90
CA ALA A 2 25.81 -2.40 31.84
C ALA A 2 25.40 -1.19 30.95
N GLY A 3 25.98 0.01 30.99
CA GLY A 3 27.20 0.50 31.65
C GLY A 3 28.25 0.89 30.61
N ILE A 4 28.16 2.08 30.03
CA ILE A 4 29.23 2.67 29.20
C ILE A 4 29.87 3.81 30.00
N ARG A 5 31.16 3.66 30.30
CA ARG A 5 32.02 4.63 31.01
C ARG A 5 32.33 5.83 30.12
N LEU A 6 32.29 7.02 30.71
CA LEU A 6 32.79 8.28 30.16
C LEU A 6 34.32 8.35 30.31
N THR A 7 35.01 8.92 29.32
CA THR A 7 36.45 9.25 29.36
C THR A 7 36.71 10.62 30.03
N PRO A 8 37.92 10.87 30.58
CA PRO A 8 38.15 11.86 31.65
C PRO A 8 38.43 13.31 31.20
N ALA A 9 37.97 13.75 30.03
CA ALA A 9 38.36 15.07 29.48
C ALA A 9 37.42 16.24 29.85
N LEU A 10 36.46 16.05 30.77
CA LEU A 10 35.47 17.07 31.16
C LEU A 10 35.56 17.53 32.62
N GLU A 11 36.48 16.99 33.42
CA GLU A 11 36.69 17.39 34.83
C GLU A 11 37.60 18.62 35.02
N GLN A 12 38.15 19.21 33.96
CA GLN A 12 39.11 20.32 34.07
C GLN A 12 38.53 21.73 33.85
N LEU A 13 37.22 21.88 33.67
CA LEU A 13 36.57 23.21 33.58
C LEU A 13 35.89 23.65 34.89
N ASP A 14 35.97 22.86 35.96
CA ASP A 14 35.15 23.03 37.17
C ASP A 14 35.87 23.67 38.37
N THR A 15 37.01 24.36 38.18
CA THR A 15 37.82 24.87 39.30
C THR A 15 38.32 26.32 39.22
N GLN A 16 37.81 27.19 38.33
CA GLN A 16 38.24 28.60 38.32
C GLN A 16 37.16 29.70 38.41
N GLU A 17 35.86 29.40 38.46
CA GLU A 17 34.83 30.45 38.60
C GLU A 17 33.82 30.17 39.73
N ALA A 18 34.33 29.77 40.90
CA ALA A 18 33.55 29.70 42.14
C ALA A 18 34.04 30.77 43.13
N GLN A 19 33.74 32.05 42.86
CA GLN A 19 33.74 33.11 43.89
C GLN A 19 33.07 34.39 43.35
N GLU A 20 32.20 34.97 44.19
CA GLU A 20 31.44 36.23 44.02
C GLU A 20 30.02 36.15 43.41
N GLY A 21 29.08 36.79 44.12
CA GLY A 21 27.65 36.64 43.98
C GLY A 21 26.96 37.49 42.91
N LYS A 22 25.63 37.26 42.81
CA LYS A 22 24.65 37.84 41.86
C LYS A 22 24.88 37.45 40.39
N ILE A 23 24.18 36.40 39.94
CA ILE A 23 23.91 36.19 38.52
C ILE A 23 22.85 37.22 38.10
N THR A 24 23.28 38.38 37.61
CA THR A 24 22.42 39.25 36.79
C THR A 24 22.12 38.54 35.48
N SER A 25 20.84 38.32 35.15
CA SER A 25 20.44 37.75 33.86
C SER A 25 20.85 38.70 32.74
N LYS A 26 21.93 38.37 32.04
CA LYS A 26 22.36 39.12 30.86
C LYS A 26 21.37 38.85 29.73
N LYS A 27 20.52 39.84 29.41
CA LYS A 27 19.84 39.91 28.10
C LYS A 27 20.90 39.72 27.01
N ASN A 28 20.63 38.89 26.01
CA ASN A 28 21.47 38.68 24.81
C ASN A 28 22.80 37.93 25.03
N THR A 29 22.82 36.79 25.75
CA THR A 29 24.07 36.04 26.06
C THR A 29 24.32 34.83 25.16
N VAL A 30 25.05 34.93 24.05
CA VAL A 30 25.32 33.83 23.08
C VAL A 30 25.91 32.55 23.73
N LEU A 31 25.32 31.39 23.46
CA LEU A 31 25.88 30.07 23.80
C LEU A 31 25.91 29.18 22.55
N VAL A 32 27.10 28.63 22.23
CA VAL A 32 27.35 27.81 21.04
C VAL A 32 27.28 26.33 21.41
N SER A 33 26.44 25.56 20.71
CA SER A 33 26.44 24.10 20.80
C SER A 33 27.36 23.53 19.71
N HIS A 34 28.49 22.95 20.12
CA HIS A 34 29.42 22.27 19.23
C HIS A 34 29.16 20.76 19.19
N GLY A 35 28.86 20.24 18.00
CA GLY A 35 29.22 18.89 17.57
C GLY A 35 30.71 18.73 17.17
N ARG A 36 31.56 19.74 17.46
CA ARG A 36 33.04 19.95 17.23
C ARG A 36 33.40 20.92 16.06
N PRO A 37 34.67 21.43 15.93
CA PRO A 37 35.14 22.77 16.35
C PRO A 37 35.52 23.70 15.15
N PRO A 38 35.95 24.97 15.37
CA PRO A 38 35.99 26.02 14.36
C PRO A 38 37.30 26.04 13.56
N CYS A 39 37.24 26.31 12.25
CA CYS A 39 38.34 26.94 11.49
C CYS A 39 37.79 27.61 10.21
N ILE A 40 37.86 28.95 10.16
CA ILE A 40 37.74 29.79 8.96
C ILE A 40 39.19 30.00 8.44
N PRO A 41 39.46 30.07 7.12
CA PRO A 41 39.55 31.38 6.43
C PRO A 41 38.83 31.37 5.06
N LYS A 42 37.89 32.30 4.84
CA LYS A 42 38.00 33.53 4.03
C LYS A 42 38.26 33.33 2.53
N ASN A 43 37.33 33.93 1.76
CA ASN A 43 37.29 34.21 0.32
C ASN A 43 36.73 33.10 -0.56
N ILE A 44 35.44 33.21 -0.91
CA ILE A 44 34.86 32.99 -2.25
C ILE A 44 33.40 33.47 -2.20
N SER A 45 33.03 34.34 -3.14
CA SER A 45 31.64 34.78 -3.34
C SER A 45 30.81 33.63 -3.90
N LEU A 46 29.97 33.03 -3.05
CA LEU A 46 28.86 32.14 -3.38
C LEU A 46 27.62 32.76 -2.75
N THR A 47 26.66 33.17 -3.58
CA THR A 47 25.41 33.79 -3.12
C THR A 47 24.50 32.70 -2.55
N THR A 48 24.62 32.41 -1.26
CA THR A 48 23.68 31.56 -0.52
C THR A 48 22.47 32.40 -0.10
N CYS A 49 21.31 32.13 -0.68
CA CYS A 49 20.07 32.78 -0.28
C CYS A 49 19.44 32.01 0.89
N SER A 50 19.85 32.37 2.10
CA SER A 50 19.06 32.24 3.33
C SER A 50 19.49 33.34 4.27
N LEU A 51 19.46 34.58 3.78
CA LEU A 51 19.70 35.78 4.56
C LEU A 51 18.33 36.41 4.83
N ARG A 52 17.75 36.17 6.00
CA ARG A 52 16.67 37.05 6.46
C ARG A 52 17.30 38.30 7.07
N TYR A 53 17.16 39.39 6.34
CA TYR A 53 17.50 40.74 6.75
C TYR A 53 16.32 41.36 7.50
N GLY A 54 16.59 42.32 8.40
CA GLY A 54 15.54 43.21 8.89
C GLY A 54 15.00 44.09 7.75
N GLU A 55 13.93 44.85 8.01
CA GLU A 55 13.40 45.85 7.04
C GLU A 55 14.45 46.90 6.59
N ASP A 56 15.56 47.01 7.33
CA ASP A 56 16.71 47.88 7.05
C ASP A 56 17.82 47.22 6.20
N GLY A 57 17.64 45.97 5.76
CA GLY A 57 18.65 45.26 4.99
C GLY A 57 19.88 44.84 5.80
N GLN A 58 19.83 44.89 7.14
CA GLN A 58 20.92 44.42 8.02
C GLN A 58 20.74 42.98 8.49
N ARG A 59 21.86 42.27 8.66
CA ARG A 59 21.92 40.87 9.11
C ARG A 59 21.46 40.78 10.57
N ILE A 60 20.43 39.97 10.85
CA ILE A 60 20.00 39.72 12.24
C ILE A 60 21.07 38.85 12.93
N CYS A 61 21.83 39.43 13.86
CA CYS A 61 22.96 38.77 14.53
C CYS A 61 22.65 38.25 15.95
N ASP A 62 21.44 38.48 16.45
CA ASP A 62 21.10 38.32 17.89
C ASP A 62 20.24 37.08 18.22
N ALA A 63 20.48 35.94 17.57
CA ALA A 63 19.77 34.68 17.84
C ALA A 63 20.72 33.48 18.02
N PHE A 64 20.37 32.59 18.95
CA PHE A 64 21.15 31.43 19.39
C PHE A 64 20.86 30.17 18.58
N VAL A 65 21.77 29.19 18.49
CA VAL A 65 21.50 27.85 17.90
C VAL A 65 21.55 26.77 18.98
N ILE A 66 20.47 26.00 19.19
CA ILE A 66 20.41 24.92 20.19
C ILE A 66 20.26 23.53 19.56
N GLY A 67 21.17 22.60 19.88
CA GLY A 67 21.03 21.16 19.63
C GLY A 67 20.24 20.42 20.72
N THR A 68 19.64 19.28 20.35
CA THR A 68 18.63 18.52 21.13
C THR A 68 19.03 18.11 22.56
N HIS A 69 20.32 18.02 22.88
CA HIS A 69 20.81 17.62 24.21
C HIS A 69 20.83 18.76 25.25
N VAL A 70 20.79 20.02 24.80
CA VAL A 70 21.00 21.22 25.65
C VAL A 70 19.69 21.73 26.28
N ALA A 71 18.52 21.39 25.73
CA ALA A 71 17.22 21.78 26.27
C ALA A 71 17.01 21.32 27.74
N ARG A 72 17.50 20.13 28.11
CA ARG A 72 17.45 19.62 29.51
C ARG A 72 18.39 20.38 30.47
N GLN A 73 19.49 20.92 29.97
CA GLN A 73 20.48 21.66 30.76
C GLN A 73 20.02 23.12 31.01
N LEU A 74 19.35 23.73 30.03
CA LEU A 74 18.78 25.09 30.15
C LEU A 74 17.77 25.21 31.29
N VAL A 75 16.87 24.23 31.44
CA VAL A 75 15.86 24.23 32.52
C VAL A 75 16.50 24.06 33.90
N ARG A 76 17.63 23.34 34.01
CA ARG A 76 18.35 23.18 35.28
C ARG A 76 19.15 24.42 35.66
N LYS A 77 19.60 25.23 34.70
CA LYS A 77 20.44 26.43 34.95
C LYS A 77 19.67 27.76 34.99
N LEU A 78 18.54 27.92 34.30
CA LEU A 78 17.86 29.20 34.10
C LEU A 78 16.69 29.46 35.09
N GLY A 79 16.95 29.47 36.39
CA GLY A 79 15.91 29.79 37.40
C GLY A 79 14.95 30.92 36.96
N SER A 80 13.64 30.64 37.05
CA SER A 80 12.49 31.54 36.87
C SER A 80 12.65 32.67 35.84
N ILE A 81 12.67 32.34 34.55
CA ILE A 81 12.52 33.31 33.44
C ILE A 81 11.06 33.29 32.94
N PRO A 82 10.36 34.44 32.85
CA PRO A 82 8.92 34.46 32.57
C PRO A 82 8.52 34.23 31.09
N THR A 83 9.41 34.41 30.10
CA THR A 83 9.07 34.16 28.68
C THR A 83 10.28 33.64 27.89
N VAL A 84 10.14 32.48 27.23
CA VAL A 84 11.19 31.80 26.45
C VAL A 84 10.67 31.54 25.04
N ILE A 85 11.20 32.19 24.01
CA ILE A 85 10.89 31.81 22.62
C ILE A 85 11.71 30.59 22.25
N ILE A 86 11.12 29.68 21.48
CA ILE A 86 11.84 28.69 20.69
C ILE A 86 11.42 28.83 19.23
N LEU A 87 12.30 29.35 18.37
CA LEU A 87 12.11 29.32 16.92
C LEU A 87 12.53 27.95 16.44
N SER A 88 11.57 27.12 16.08
CA SER A 88 11.85 25.91 15.33
C SER A 88 11.59 26.15 13.86
N GLN A 89 12.49 25.71 12.98
CA GLN A 89 12.17 25.65 11.56
C GLN A 89 11.22 24.49 11.20
N VAL A 90 10.92 23.55 12.11
CA VAL A 90 9.83 22.56 11.95
C VAL A 90 9.26 22.14 13.30
N ASN A 91 7.95 22.32 13.51
CA ASN A 91 7.13 21.91 14.67
C ASN A 91 7.82 20.91 15.62
N TYR A 92 8.52 21.42 16.65
CA TYR A 92 8.96 20.62 17.81
C TYR A 92 7.82 20.49 18.85
N SER A 93 6.60 20.89 18.49
CA SER A 93 5.43 21.06 19.33
C SER A 93 5.19 19.89 20.29
N LEU A 94 5.25 18.64 19.82
CA LEU A 94 5.01 17.45 20.66
C LEU A 94 6.17 17.11 21.63
N LEU A 95 7.43 17.38 21.25
CA LEU A 95 8.58 17.06 22.09
C LEU A 95 8.82 18.14 23.16
N ILE A 96 8.65 19.41 22.79
CA ILE A 96 8.72 20.55 23.70
C ILE A 96 7.53 20.52 24.66
N ALA A 97 6.30 20.35 24.18
CA ALA A 97 5.13 20.27 25.07
C ALA A 97 5.29 19.18 26.15
N ARG A 98 5.82 17.99 25.80
CA ARG A 98 6.09 16.91 26.76
C ARG A 98 7.22 17.19 27.77
N LEU A 99 8.11 18.13 27.49
CA LEU A 99 9.23 18.50 28.38
C LEU A 99 8.86 19.60 29.40
N PHE A 100 7.82 20.40 29.14
CA PHE A 100 7.46 21.59 29.94
C PHE A 100 6.12 21.46 30.71
N THR A 101 5.50 20.28 30.72
CA THR A 101 4.08 19.97 31.06
C THR A 101 3.63 20.10 32.52
N GLN A 102 4.23 20.94 33.37
CA GLN A 102 3.61 21.22 34.67
C GLN A 102 3.43 22.69 35.04
N ARG A 103 4.03 23.67 34.31
CA ARG A 103 3.90 25.12 34.66
C ARG A 103 3.99 26.14 33.49
N GLY A 104 4.04 25.71 32.23
CA GLY A 104 4.22 26.61 31.07
C GLY A 104 3.00 26.70 30.14
N VAL A 105 2.81 27.86 29.50
CA VAL A 105 1.83 28.09 28.42
C VAL A 105 2.56 28.10 27.07
N TYR A 106 2.01 27.40 26.07
CA TYR A 106 2.58 27.26 24.73
C TYR A 106 1.69 27.96 23.69
N GLU A 107 2.30 28.89 22.95
CA GLU A 107 1.69 29.70 21.90
C GLU A 107 2.36 29.40 20.56
N CYS A 108 1.58 28.92 19.58
CA CYS A 108 2.05 28.62 18.24
C CYS A 108 1.56 29.70 17.26
N GLN A 109 2.47 30.27 16.49
CA GLN A 109 2.19 31.32 15.50
C GLN A 109 1.17 30.87 14.44
N ASP A 110 1.11 29.56 14.15
CA ASP A 110 0.11 28.96 13.26
C ASP A 110 -1.34 29.21 13.71
N SER A 111 -1.58 29.47 14.99
CA SER A 111 -2.93 29.77 15.49
C SER A 111 -3.44 31.15 15.00
N PHE A 112 -2.53 32.01 14.54
CA PHE A 112 -2.79 33.40 14.19
C PHE A 112 -2.85 33.64 12.67
N TYR A 113 -3.03 32.62 11.83
CA TYR A 113 -3.36 32.85 10.41
C TYR A 113 -4.64 33.69 10.29
N LYS A 114 -4.64 34.59 9.30
CA LYS A 114 -5.79 35.49 9.03
C LYS A 114 -7.03 34.70 8.61
N TYR A 115 -8.18 35.34 8.71
CA TYR A 115 -9.41 34.81 8.16
C TYR A 115 -9.37 34.94 6.63
N HIS A 116 -9.63 33.85 5.90
CA HIS A 116 -9.55 33.82 4.44
C HIS A 116 -10.90 34.13 3.80
N SER A 117 -10.89 34.89 2.71
CA SER A 117 -12.06 35.10 1.84
C SER A 117 -12.41 33.84 1.04
N PRO A 118 -13.63 33.74 0.47
CA PRO A 118 -14.02 32.60 -0.37
C PRO A 118 -13.06 32.31 -1.54
N GLU A 119 -12.46 33.36 -2.13
CA GLU A 119 -11.49 33.23 -3.23
C GLU A 119 -10.16 32.66 -2.75
N GLU A 120 -9.67 33.13 -1.60
CA GLU A 120 -8.44 32.62 -0.98
C GLU A 120 -8.59 31.18 -0.49
N LEU A 121 -9.78 30.77 -0.03
CA LEU A 121 -10.06 29.38 0.35
C LEU A 121 -9.93 28.42 -0.83
N VAL A 122 -10.39 28.83 -2.02
CA VAL A 122 -10.22 28.04 -3.25
C VAL A 122 -8.72 27.88 -3.57
N LEU A 123 -7.94 28.95 -3.46
CA LEU A 123 -6.49 28.90 -3.63
C LEU A 123 -5.82 28.03 -2.57
N ALA A 124 -6.26 28.11 -1.31
CA ALA A 124 -5.70 27.33 -0.19
C ALA A 124 -5.95 25.82 -0.37
N HIS A 125 -7.18 25.40 -0.71
CA HIS A 125 -7.51 24.00 -1.00
C HIS A 125 -6.80 23.48 -2.26
N ALA A 126 -6.51 24.36 -3.21
CA ALA A 126 -5.70 24.05 -4.39
C ALA A 126 -4.18 24.06 -4.12
N ASN A 127 -3.74 24.34 -2.89
CA ASN A 127 -2.34 24.52 -2.50
C ASN A 127 -1.59 25.63 -3.25
N MET A 128 -2.30 26.68 -3.65
CA MET A 128 -1.77 27.84 -4.37
C MET A 128 -1.64 29.11 -3.49
N LEU A 129 -2.10 29.06 -2.23
CA LEU A 129 -1.95 30.17 -1.28
C LEU A 129 -0.63 30.03 -0.49
N ASP A 130 0.17 31.11 -0.44
CA ASP A 130 1.45 31.13 0.26
C ASP A 130 1.29 31.44 1.76
N PHE A 131 1.28 30.39 2.58
CA PHE A 131 1.23 30.49 4.04
C PHE A 131 2.60 30.85 4.67
N ASP A 132 3.69 30.83 3.90
CA ASP A 132 5.03 31.14 4.36
C ASP A 132 5.38 32.64 4.21
N HIS A 133 4.40 33.46 3.80
CA HIS A 133 4.50 34.92 3.74
C HIS A 133 4.06 35.60 5.07
N PRO A 134 4.76 36.64 5.56
CA PRO A 134 4.37 37.35 6.80
C PRO A 134 2.93 37.86 6.82
N ASP A 135 2.40 38.24 5.65
CA ASP A 135 1.03 38.76 5.52
C ASP A 135 -0.06 37.72 5.77
N ALA A 136 0.26 36.42 5.72
CA ALA A 136 -0.69 35.37 6.06
C ALA A 136 -1.05 35.37 7.55
N LEU A 137 -0.25 36.02 8.40
CA LEU A 137 -0.37 36.03 9.85
C LEU A 137 -0.89 37.36 10.40
N ASP A 138 -1.72 37.27 11.42
CA ASP A 138 -2.22 38.40 12.21
C ASP A 138 -1.23 38.74 13.34
N MET A 139 -0.08 39.30 12.95
CA MET A 139 1.00 39.66 13.88
C MET A 139 0.55 40.62 15.00
N PRO A 140 -0.30 41.65 14.75
CA PRO A 140 -0.81 42.53 15.81
C PRO A 140 -1.62 41.78 16.87
N MET A 141 -2.50 40.85 16.46
CA MET A 141 -3.27 40.03 17.39
C MET A 141 -2.35 39.13 18.22
N PHE A 142 -1.33 38.53 17.59
CA PHE A 142 -0.36 37.71 18.31
C PHE A 142 0.42 38.52 19.36
N ALA A 143 0.85 39.74 19.01
CA ALA A 143 1.54 40.64 19.93
C ALA A 143 0.66 41.06 21.11
N ALA A 144 -0.62 41.36 20.86
CA ALA A 144 -1.58 41.70 21.90
C ALA A 144 -1.79 40.54 22.88
N CYS A 145 -2.06 39.33 22.36
CA CYS A 145 -2.24 38.14 23.18
C CYS A 145 -1.00 37.85 24.05
N LEU A 146 0.19 37.97 23.48
CA LEU A 146 1.45 37.76 24.19
C LEU A 146 1.69 38.82 25.27
N ALA A 147 1.38 40.09 24.99
CA ALA A 147 1.50 41.18 25.94
C ALA A 147 0.56 40.99 27.15
N ASP A 148 -0.67 40.54 26.91
CA ASP A 148 -1.64 40.24 27.97
C ASP A 148 -1.19 39.07 28.83
N LEU A 149 -0.72 37.98 28.22
CA LEU A 149 -0.17 36.84 28.96
C LEU A 149 1.06 37.22 29.79
N LYS A 150 1.96 38.07 29.24
CA LYS A 150 3.14 38.59 29.96
C LYS A 150 2.75 39.49 31.15
N ALA A 151 1.64 40.21 31.05
CA ALA A 151 1.07 40.98 32.14
C ALA A 151 0.24 40.13 33.14
N CYS A 152 0.28 38.80 33.01
CA CYS A 152 -0.54 37.85 33.78
C CYS A 152 -2.06 38.09 33.64
N LYS A 153 -2.49 38.68 32.54
CA LYS A 153 -3.90 38.83 32.19
C LYS A 153 -4.39 37.59 31.43
N GLN A 154 -5.71 37.42 31.41
CA GLN A 154 -6.35 36.43 30.56
C GLN A 154 -6.24 36.83 29.07
N SER A 155 -6.12 35.84 28.19
CA SER A 155 -6.11 36.05 26.74
C SER A 155 -6.86 34.92 26.04
N ASN A 156 -7.52 35.25 24.93
CA ASN A 156 -8.24 34.30 24.08
C ASN A 156 -7.45 34.09 22.78
N ILE A 157 -6.86 32.91 22.64
CA ILE A 157 -6.04 32.56 21.48
C ILE A 157 -6.96 32.04 20.37
N PRO A 158 -6.87 32.57 19.14
CA PRO A 158 -7.65 32.05 18.02
C PRO A 158 -7.29 30.59 17.72
N ILE A 159 -8.24 29.81 17.19
CA ILE A 159 -7.97 28.46 16.70
C ILE A 159 -8.04 28.49 15.17
N TYR A 160 -7.01 27.97 14.51
CA TYR A 160 -6.97 27.85 13.06
C TYR A 160 -7.12 26.38 12.65
N SER A 161 -8.08 26.10 11.76
CA SER A 161 -8.32 24.76 11.21
C SER A 161 -7.54 24.59 9.92
N PHE A 162 -6.55 23.69 9.93
CA PHE A 162 -5.82 23.31 8.72
C PHE A 162 -6.64 22.46 7.74
N ALA A 163 -7.71 21.80 8.22
CA ALA A 163 -8.61 21.03 7.36
C ALA A 163 -9.54 21.95 6.56
N GLU A 164 -10.01 23.04 7.17
CA GLU A 164 -10.90 24.00 6.54
C GLU A 164 -10.16 25.21 5.94
N HIS A 165 -8.84 25.30 6.13
CA HIS A 165 -8.02 26.47 5.81
C HIS A 165 -8.62 27.79 6.34
N GLN A 166 -9.22 27.75 7.53
CA GLN A 166 -9.98 28.87 8.09
C GLN A 166 -9.81 29.01 9.61
N ARG A 167 -9.85 30.25 10.08
CA ARG A 167 -9.93 30.56 11.52
C ARG A 167 -11.33 30.23 12.04
N LEU A 168 -11.39 29.39 13.07
CA LEU A 168 -12.65 28.97 13.67
C LEU A 168 -13.23 30.07 14.58
N PRO A 169 -14.56 30.09 14.79
CA PRO A 169 -15.19 30.99 15.76
C PRO A 169 -14.76 30.71 17.21
N GLU A 170 -14.33 29.49 17.47
CA GLU A 170 -13.87 29.03 18.78
C GLU A 170 -12.49 29.60 19.11
N THR A 171 -12.31 29.99 20.37
CA THR A 171 -11.03 30.48 20.89
C THR A 171 -10.60 29.65 22.10
N LYS A 172 -9.29 29.51 22.26
CA LYS A 172 -8.67 28.84 23.41
C LYS A 172 -8.40 29.87 24.50
N TYR A 173 -9.15 29.78 25.59
CA TYR A 173 -8.96 30.61 26.78
C TYR A 173 -7.70 30.21 27.53
N LEU A 174 -6.82 31.17 27.82
CA LEU A 174 -5.60 30.97 28.59
C LEU A 174 -5.47 32.02 29.70
N TYR A 175 -5.09 31.54 30.90
CA TYR A 175 -4.89 32.36 32.08
C TYR A 175 -3.70 31.84 32.90
N GLY A 176 -2.85 32.76 33.36
CA GLY A 176 -1.78 32.47 34.31
C GLY A 176 -0.66 31.61 33.74
N ALA A 177 0.38 32.25 33.19
CA ALA A 177 1.58 31.59 32.72
C ALA A 177 2.80 31.98 33.58
N THR A 178 3.50 31.00 34.16
CA THR A 178 4.82 31.26 34.79
C THR A 178 5.93 31.30 33.75
N ILE A 179 5.77 30.56 32.66
CA ILE A 179 6.67 30.52 31.50
C ILE A 179 5.79 30.53 30.26
N ILE A 180 6.03 31.48 29.35
CA ILE A 180 5.37 31.54 28.04
C ILE A 180 6.35 31.09 26.97
N ILE A 181 5.95 30.13 26.15
CA ILE A 181 6.72 29.66 25.00
C ILE A 181 6.03 30.10 23.71
N ALA A 182 6.64 31.05 23.00
CA ALA A 182 6.21 31.45 21.66
C ALA A 182 7.03 30.67 20.61
N GLU A 183 6.35 30.06 19.64
CA GLU A 183 6.98 29.27 18.58
C GLU A 183 6.37 29.62 17.20
N GLY A 184 7.23 29.69 16.17
CA GLY A 184 6.81 29.99 14.81
C GLY A 184 7.97 30.30 13.87
N ILE A 185 7.82 29.96 12.59
CA ILE A 185 8.86 30.15 11.55
C ILE A 185 9.15 31.63 11.24
N MET A 186 8.21 32.52 11.58
CA MET A 186 8.28 33.97 11.36
C MET A 186 8.23 34.78 12.67
N ALA A 187 8.43 34.16 13.84
CA ALA A 187 8.22 34.86 15.12
C ALA A 187 9.24 35.98 15.40
N LEU A 188 10.35 36.08 14.65
CA LEU A 188 11.29 37.21 14.73
C LEU A 188 11.07 38.32 13.70
N VAL A 189 10.10 38.17 12.78
CA VAL A 189 9.89 39.15 11.71
C VAL A 189 9.40 40.49 12.29
N ASP A 190 8.36 40.44 13.14
CA ASP A 190 7.71 41.63 13.66
C ASP A 190 8.51 42.31 14.82
N PRO A 191 8.77 43.64 14.75
CA PRO A 191 9.48 44.38 15.80
C PRO A 191 8.78 44.41 17.16
N ALA A 192 7.44 44.49 17.19
CA ALA A 192 6.66 44.56 18.42
C ALA A 192 6.71 43.23 19.18
N LEU A 193 6.59 42.11 18.46
CA LEU A 193 6.85 40.78 19.00
C LEU A 193 8.28 40.66 19.56
N ARG A 194 9.28 41.11 18.79
CA ARG A 194 10.70 41.10 19.22
C ARG A 194 10.98 41.85 20.52
N ALA A 195 10.21 42.89 20.82
CA ALA A 195 10.31 43.67 22.05
C ALA A 195 9.69 42.99 23.26
N LEU A 196 8.67 42.14 23.05
CA LEU A 196 7.98 41.40 24.11
C LEU A 196 8.77 40.19 24.62
N TYR A 197 9.72 39.69 23.84
CA TYR A 197 10.45 38.47 24.18
C TYR A 197 11.64 38.68 25.12
N ASP A 198 11.74 37.83 26.15
CA ASP A 198 12.85 37.89 27.12
C ASP A 198 14.05 36.99 26.74
N LEU A 199 13.81 35.87 26.04
CA LEU A 199 14.85 34.98 25.51
C LEU A 199 14.50 34.53 24.08
N LYS A 200 15.43 34.73 23.13
CA LYS A 200 15.28 34.37 21.71
C LYS A 200 16.14 33.16 21.40
N VAL A 201 15.52 32.00 21.18
CA VAL A 201 16.23 30.78 20.75
C VAL A 201 15.94 30.52 19.29
N PHE A 202 16.97 30.28 18.48
CA PHE A 202 16.83 29.70 17.15
C PHE A 202 17.27 28.23 17.17
N VAL A 203 16.49 27.36 16.56
CA VAL A 203 16.80 25.93 16.45
C VAL A 203 17.10 25.67 15.00
N GLN A 204 18.39 25.67 14.69
CA GLN A 204 18.87 25.20 13.40
C GLN A 204 18.80 23.69 13.38
N CYS A 205 18.10 23.18 12.38
CA CYS A 205 17.98 21.76 12.10
C CYS A 205 18.47 21.57 10.67
N ASP A 206 19.02 20.40 10.39
CA ASP A 206 19.48 20.11 9.04
C ASP A 206 18.28 20.05 8.07
N SER A 207 18.48 20.55 6.83
CA SER A 207 17.42 20.76 5.84
C SER A 207 16.69 19.47 5.45
N ASP A 208 17.38 18.33 5.46
CA ASP A 208 16.85 17.00 5.22
C ASP A 208 15.88 16.55 6.33
N LEU A 209 16.25 16.78 7.60
CA LEU A 209 15.46 16.47 8.77
C LEU A 209 14.24 17.40 8.83
N MET A 210 14.40 18.63 8.34
CA MET A 210 13.28 19.55 8.15
C MET A 210 12.29 19.04 7.10
N LEU A 211 12.78 18.61 5.94
CA LEU A 211 11.95 18.07 4.86
C LEU A 211 11.24 16.77 5.29
N ALA A 212 11.97 15.82 5.89
CA ALA A 212 11.41 14.56 6.38
C ALA A 212 10.30 14.79 7.42
N ARG A 213 10.48 15.77 8.31
CA ARG A 213 9.45 16.15 9.29
C ARG A 213 8.27 16.86 8.65
N ARG A 214 8.50 17.72 7.66
CA ARG A 214 7.43 18.37 6.88
C ARG A 214 6.59 17.32 6.16
N ILE A 215 7.22 16.33 5.52
CA ILE A 215 6.53 15.22 4.86
C ILE A 215 5.69 14.45 5.88
N ARG A 216 6.28 14.02 7.00
CA ARG A 216 5.54 13.26 8.02
C ARG A 216 4.36 14.03 8.60
N ARG A 217 4.53 15.32 8.89
CA ARG A 217 3.50 16.20 9.42
C ARG A 217 2.39 16.43 8.39
N ASP A 218 2.74 16.86 7.19
CA ASP A 218 1.76 17.26 6.18
C ASP A 218 0.97 16.05 5.65
N VAL A 219 1.57 14.86 5.61
CA VAL A 219 0.88 13.61 5.28
C VAL A 219 -0.06 13.17 6.41
N HIS A 220 0.42 13.16 7.65
CA HIS A 220 -0.33 12.57 8.76
C HIS A 220 -1.37 13.54 9.38
N GLU A 221 -1.02 14.81 9.52
CA GLU A 221 -1.83 15.82 10.22
C GLU A 221 -2.64 16.70 9.26
N ARG A 222 -2.21 16.86 7.99
CA ARG A 222 -2.84 17.76 7.01
C ARG A 222 -3.38 17.06 5.76
N GLY A 223 -3.26 15.73 5.67
CA GLY A 223 -3.80 14.91 4.57
C GLY A 223 -3.18 15.19 3.19
N ARG A 224 -1.99 15.80 3.12
CA ARG A 224 -1.31 16.12 1.85
C ARG A 224 -0.54 14.91 1.29
N ASN A 225 -0.44 14.81 -0.03
CA ASN A 225 0.41 13.82 -0.70
C ASN A 225 1.88 14.26 -0.67
N VAL A 226 2.80 13.32 -0.41
CA VAL A 226 4.27 13.48 -0.48
C VAL A 226 4.70 14.11 -1.81
N ASP A 227 4.13 13.63 -2.93
CA ASP A 227 4.45 14.14 -4.26
C ASP A 227 4.17 15.64 -4.37
N GLY A 228 3.05 16.10 -3.80
CA GLY A 228 2.66 17.51 -3.82
C GLY A 228 3.63 18.41 -3.05
N ILE A 229 4.22 17.91 -1.96
CA ILE A 229 5.18 18.66 -1.14
C ILE A 229 6.49 18.86 -1.90
N LEU A 230 6.94 17.82 -2.62
CA LEU A 230 8.20 17.86 -3.35
C LEU A 230 8.06 18.58 -4.70
N ASP A 231 6.90 18.44 -5.35
CA ASP A 231 6.54 19.25 -6.53
C ASP A 231 6.58 20.74 -6.21
N GLN A 232 6.12 21.15 -5.02
CA GLN A 232 6.18 22.54 -4.56
C GLN A 232 7.63 23.04 -4.46
N LEU A 233 8.53 22.26 -3.86
CA LEU A 233 9.95 22.60 -3.76
C LEU A 233 10.62 22.70 -5.13
N ALA A 234 10.33 21.74 -6.02
CA ALA A 234 10.84 21.75 -7.40
C ALA A 234 10.35 22.96 -8.19
N THR A 235 9.09 23.37 -7.99
CA THR A 235 8.48 24.54 -8.64
C THR A 235 9.22 25.82 -8.23
N LEU A 236 9.45 26.02 -6.93
CA LEU A 236 10.19 27.20 -6.42
C LEU A 236 11.61 27.30 -6.98
N LEU A 237 12.31 26.17 -7.11
CA LEU A 237 13.64 26.15 -7.70
C LEU A 237 13.61 26.48 -9.19
N ALA A 238 12.63 25.96 -9.93
CA ALA A 238 12.45 26.28 -11.34
C ALA A 238 12.07 27.76 -11.56
N GLU A 239 11.22 28.33 -10.71
CA GLU A 239 10.86 29.76 -10.72
C GLU A 239 12.08 30.65 -10.47
N HIS A 240 12.89 30.32 -9.47
CA HIS A 240 14.12 31.07 -9.22
C HIS A 240 15.09 30.94 -10.41
N ALA A 241 15.15 29.76 -11.03
CA ALA A 241 15.99 29.51 -12.19
C ALA A 241 15.52 30.26 -13.45
N LEU A 242 14.26 30.71 -13.55
CA LEU A 242 13.79 31.58 -14.64
C LEU A 242 14.46 32.95 -14.64
N GLN A 243 14.89 33.46 -13.48
CA GLN A 243 15.50 34.80 -13.36
C GLN A 243 16.80 34.95 -14.15
N PHE A 244 17.43 33.84 -14.53
CA PHE A 244 18.67 33.82 -15.32
C PHE A 244 18.43 33.84 -16.84
N LEU A 245 17.17 33.78 -17.28
CA LEU A 245 16.83 33.91 -18.70
C LEU A 245 16.89 35.37 -19.16
N PRO A 246 17.15 35.60 -20.46
CA PRO A 246 17.17 36.95 -21.01
C PRO A 246 15.74 37.47 -21.17
N PHE A 247 15.45 38.63 -20.58
CA PHE A 247 14.17 39.33 -20.74
C PHE A 247 14.38 40.70 -21.38
N VAL A 248 13.41 41.14 -22.20
CA VAL A 248 13.36 42.49 -22.77
C VAL A 248 12.11 43.22 -22.28
N PRO A 249 12.19 44.54 -22.01
CA PRO A 249 11.00 45.32 -21.66
C PRO A 249 9.95 45.25 -22.77
N LYS A 250 8.69 45.03 -22.39
CA LYS A 250 7.55 45.03 -23.31
C LYS A 250 6.38 45.78 -22.70
N THR A 251 5.91 46.79 -23.41
CA THR A 251 4.67 47.47 -23.04
C THR A 251 3.49 46.70 -23.61
N VAL A 252 2.52 46.35 -22.76
CA VAL A 252 1.26 45.73 -23.16
C VAL A 252 0.10 46.63 -22.76
N THR A 253 -0.76 46.96 -23.70
CA THR A 253 -2.00 47.68 -23.40
C THR A 253 -3.01 46.68 -22.84
N THR A 254 -3.38 46.86 -21.58
CA THR A 254 -4.39 46.02 -20.92
C THR A 254 -5.77 46.18 -21.57
N PRO A 255 -6.71 45.23 -21.40
CA PRO A 255 -8.07 45.35 -21.91
C PRO A 255 -8.85 46.59 -21.44
N VAL A 256 -8.37 47.25 -20.37
CA VAL A 256 -8.94 48.50 -19.84
C VAL A 256 -8.26 49.76 -20.40
N GLY A 257 -7.40 49.63 -21.42
CA GLY A 257 -6.74 50.75 -22.10
C GLY A 257 -5.55 51.36 -21.35
N VAL A 258 -5.06 50.68 -20.31
CA VAL A 258 -3.89 51.12 -19.53
C VAL A 258 -2.65 50.38 -20.02
N ASP A 259 -1.59 51.10 -20.34
CA ASP A 259 -0.30 50.52 -20.70
C ASP A 259 0.43 49.99 -19.47
N TYR A 260 0.79 48.70 -19.50
CA TYR A 260 1.57 48.04 -18.46
C TYR A 260 2.97 47.72 -18.97
N GLN A 261 3.99 48.11 -18.21
CA GLN A 261 5.39 47.81 -18.52
C GLN A 261 5.77 46.45 -17.94
N GLY A 262 5.72 45.43 -18.79
CA GLY A 262 6.14 44.07 -18.46
C GLY A 262 7.49 43.71 -19.06
N GLN A 263 7.80 42.41 -18.99
CA GLN A 263 8.99 41.83 -19.60
C GLN A 263 8.57 40.66 -20.48
N GLU A 264 9.20 40.53 -21.64
CA GLU A 264 9.03 39.39 -22.56
C GLU A 264 10.33 38.58 -22.60
N LEU A 265 10.18 37.27 -22.64
CA LEU A 265 11.30 36.34 -22.75
C LEU A 265 11.98 36.46 -24.12
N ASN A 266 13.25 36.81 -24.13
CA ASN A 266 14.06 37.00 -25.35
C ASN A 266 14.86 35.72 -25.68
N THR A 267 14.16 34.60 -25.80
CA THR A 267 14.74 33.35 -26.31
C THR A 267 13.73 32.56 -27.15
N GLU A 268 14.21 32.07 -28.28
CA GLU A 268 13.42 31.29 -29.25
C GLU A 268 13.38 29.79 -28.90
N TYR A 269 14.44 29.26 -28.29
CA TYR A 269 14.57 27.84 -27.96
C TYR A 269 14.90 27.65 -26.49
N LEU A 270 13.99 26.98 -25.79
CA LEU A 270 14.09 26.68 -24.37
C LEU A 270 13.71 25.22 -24.15
N CYS A 271 14.55 24.46 -23.45
CA CYS A 271 14.32 23.04 -23.22
C CYS A 271 14.91 22.56 -21.89
N GLY A 272 14.37 21.46 -21.38
CA GLY A 272 14.89 20.75 -20.22
C GLY A 272 15.69 19.52 -20.64
N VAL A 273 16.70 19.15 -19.84
CA VAL A 273 17.42 17.88 -19.96
C VAL A 273 17.55 17.29 -18.56
N THR A 274 16.99 16.11 -18.36
CA THR A 274 16.98 15.43 -17.06
C THR A 274 18.11 14.41 -16.98
N ILE A 275 18.94 14.46 -15.94
CA ILE A 275 19.89 13.38 -15.63
C ILE A 275 19.12 12.26 -14.92
N MET A 276 19.01 11.11 -15.58
CA MET A 276 18.16 10.01 -15.13
C MET A 276 18.68 9.37 -13.85
N ARG A 277 17.72 8.84 -13.09
CA ARG A 277 17.73 8.37 -11.69
C ARG A 277 17.36 9.42 -10.65
N SER A 278 17.90 10.64 -10.72
CA SER A 278 17.66 11.64 -9.66
C SER A 278 16.99 12.94 -10.16
N GLY A 279 17.24 13.36 -11.41
CA GLY A 279 16.64 14.57 -11.99
C GLY A 279 15.13 14.51 -12.22
N GLY A 280 14.53 13.32 -12.28
CA GLY A 280 13.08 13.16 -12.48
C GLY A 280 12.23 13.82 -11.39
N ALA A 281 12.78 13.96 -10.18
CA ALA A 281 12.15 14.65 -9.06
C ALA A 281 11.90 16.14 -9.31
N LEU A 282 12.65 16.76 -10.23
CA LEU A 282 12.52 18.18 -10.59
C LEU A 282 11.65 18.40 -11.82
N GLU A 283 11.37 17.34 -12.60
CA GLU A 283 10.75 17.47 -13.91
C GLU A 283 9.31 17.98 -13.83
N ARG A 284 8.53 17.50 -12.87
CA ARG A 284 7.13 17.92 -12.72
C ARG A 284 7.03 19.39 -12.28
N GLY A 285 7.87 19.83 -11.34
CA GLY A 285 7.97 21.23 -10.95
C GLY A 285 8.44 22.12 -12.10
N PHE A 286 9.45 21.69 -12.85
CA PHE A 286 9.93 22.39 -14.04
C PHE A 286 8.82 22.57 -15.09
N ARG A 287 8.07 21.50 -15.40
CA ARG A 287 6.97 21.57 -16.37
C ARG A 287 5.82 22.46 -15.91
N ARG A 288 5.58 22.63 -14.61
CA ARG A 288 4.57 23.59 -14.11
C ARG A 288 4.96 25.04 -14.36
N VAL A 289 6.24 25.35 -14.21
CA VAL A 289 6.78 26.69 -14.46
C VAL A 289 6.87 26.97 -15.95
N ILE A 290 7.24 25.96 -16.75
CA ILE A 290 7.44 26.07 -18.20
C ILE A 290 6.63 24.99 -18.92
N ASN A 291 5.31 25.21 -19.03
CA ASN A 291 4.31 24.24 -19.51
C ASN A 291 4.62 23.59 -20.87
N ASN A 292 5.33 24.28 -21.76
CA ASN A 292 5.57 23.83 -23.15
C ASN A 292 7.04 23.54 -23.48
N ALA A 293 7.95 23.49 -22.50
CA ALA A 293 9.35 23.21 -22.77
C ALA A 293 9.57 21.73 -23.15
N PRO A 294 10.19 21.41 -24.31
CA PRO A 294 10.62 20.06 -24.62
C PRO A 294 11.63 19.57 -23.57
N VAL A 295 11.43 18.35 -23.05
CA VAL A 295 12.34 17.75 -22.06
C VAL A 295 13.00 16.52 -22.66
N GLY A 296 14.33 16.48 -22.63
CA GLY A 296 15.14 15.31 -22.96
C GLY A 296 15.73 14.66 -21.72
N SER A 297 16.48 13.57 -21.90
CA SER A 297 17.09 12.85 -20.80
C SER A 297 18.49 12.31 -21.14
N LEU A 298 19.34 12.21 -20.12
CA LEU A 298 20.67 11.60 -20.17
C LEU A 298 20.77 10.55 -19.08
N LEU A 299 21.14 9.31 -19.44
CA LEU A 299 21.44 8.27 -18.44
C LEU A 299 22.94 8.22 -18.22
N ILE A 300 23.38 8.72 -17.06
CA ILE A 300 24.78 8.70 -16.66
C ILE A 300 24.93 7.85 -15.40
N GLN A 301 25.84 6.89 -15.43
CA GLN A 301 26.10 5.98 -14.31
C GLN A 301 27.59 5.93 -14.00
N SER A 302 27.99 5.88 -12.73
CA SER A 302 29.39 5.61 -12.41
C SER A 302 29.72 4.14 -12.67
N ASP A 303 30.85 3.89 -13.32
CA ASP A 303 31.43 2.56 -13.47
C ASP A 303 31.77 1.97 -12.10
N PHE A 304 31.44 0.69 -11.87
CA PHE A 304 31.62 0.04 -10.58
C PHE A 304 33.08 -0.28 -10.24
N ALA A 305 33.97 -0.37 -11.23
CA ALA A 305 35.38 -0.69 -11.06
C ALA A 305 36.26 0.57 -11.01
N THR A 306 35.95 1.58 -11.83
CA THR A 306 36.78 2.80 -11.93
C THR A 306 36.18 4.03 -11.24
N GLY A 307 34.86 4.05 -11.03
CA GLY A 307 34.14 5.21 -10.51
C GLY A 307 33.89 6.31 -11.54
N ASP A 308 34.34 6.13 -12.79
CA ASP A 308 34.17 7.10 -13.87
C ASP A 308 32.71 7.19 -14.33
N PRO A 309 32.22 8.37 -14.71
CA PRO A 309 30.88 8.48 -15.28
C PRO A 309 30.83 7.82 -16.67
N LEU A 310 29.80 7.02 -16.91
CA LEU A 310 29.47 6.34 -18.17
C LEU A 310 28.14 6.87 -18.70
N LEU A 311 28.15 7.33 -19.95
CA LEU A 311 26.96 7.77 -20.66
C LEU A 311 26.30 6.57 -21.34
N LEU A 312 25.21 6.07 -20.77
CA LEU A 312 24.51 4.88 -21.28
C LEU A 312 23.39 5.22 -22.26
N GLN A 313 22.80 6.42 -22.15
CA GLN A 313 21.70 6.85 -23.02
C GLN A 313 21.70 8.37 -23.20
N VAL A 314 21.41 8.81 -24.43
CA VAL A 314 21.27 10.21 -24.81
C VAL A 314 19.96 10.42 -25.56
N MET A 315 19.02 11.14 -24.96
CA MET A 315 17.73 11.49 -25.55
C MET A 315 17.54 13.00 -25.50
N LEU A 316 18.20 13.72 -26.40
CA LEU A 316 18.15 15.19 -26.40
C LEU A 316 16.93 15.72 -27.20
N PRO A 317 16.35 16.88 -26.84
CA PRO A 317 15.29 17.53 -27.62
C PRO A 317 15.79 17.97 -29.00
N ASN A 318 14.87 18.14 -29.96
CA ASN A 318 15.21 18.56 -31.33
C ASN A 318 16.04 19.85 -31.39
N ALA A 319 15.78 20.79 -30.48
CA ALA A 319 16.53 22.04 -30.35
C ALA A 319 18.03 21.84 -30.06
N ILE A 320 18.41 20.71 -29.44
CA ILE A 320 19.81 20.37 -29.10
C ILE A 320 20.42 19.41 -30.14
N ARG A 321 19.60 18.61 -30.84
CA ARG A 321 20.10 17.66 -31.86
C ARG A 321 20.74 18.36 -33.06
N GLN A 322 20.27 19.56 -33.40
CA GLN A 322 20.76 20.34 -34.52
C GLN A 322 21.71 21.44 -34.04
N ARG A 323 23.00 21.33 -34.39
CA ARG A 323 24.06 22.21 -33.87
C ARG A 323 23.78 23.72 -34.02
N HIS A 324 23.25 24.13 -35.18
CA HIS A 324 22.93 25.54 -35.45
C HIS A 324 21.76 26.09 -34.61
N ILE A 325 20.90 25.22 -34.09
CA ILE A 325 19.82 25.56 -33.15
C ILE A 325 20.32 25.46 -31.70
N ALA A 326 21.14 24.46 -31.40
CA ALA A 326 21.71 24.22 -30.08
C ALA A 326 22.50 25.43 -29.54
N GLU A 327 23.23 26.12 -30.42
CA GLU A 327 23.95 27.36 -30.07
C GLU A 327 23.04 28.49 -29.58
N LYS A 328 21.75 28.45 -29.99
CA LYS A 328 20.72 29.42 -29.61
C LYS A 328 19.83 28.91 -28.46
N ALA A 329 19.92 27.63 -28.07
CA ALA A 329 19.04 27.05 -27.06
C ALA A 329 19.50 27.38 -25.63
N TRP A 330 18.53 27.64 -24.76
CA TRP A 330 18.69 27.63 -23.31
C TRP A 330 18.30 26.26 -22.76
N VAL A 331 19.15 25.71 -21.91
CA VAL A 331 19.00 24.34 -21.39
C VAL A 331 18.95 24.35 -19.88
N TYR A 332 17.85 23.83 -19.35
CA TYR A 332 17.69 23.51 -17.92
C TYR A 332 18.15 22.09 -17.67
N LEU A 333 19.30 21.92 -17.01
CA LEU A 333 19.85 20.62 -16.67
C LEU A 333 19.38 20.23 -15.26
N LEU A 334 18.60 19.15 -15.13
CA LEU A 334 17.92 18.77 -13.90
C LEU A 334 18.58 17.54 -13.25
N ASP A 335 18.98 17.67 -11.98
CA ASP A 335 19.49 16.56 -11.16
C ASP A 335 19.24 16.83 -9.67
N ALA A 336 18.82 15.85 -8.86
CA ALA A 336 18.45 16.11 -7.46
C ALA A 336 19.65 16.49 -6.58
N GLN A 337 20.87 16.02 -6.90
CA GLN A 337 22.05 16.28 -6.08
C GLN A 337 23.35 16.40 -6.87
N ILE A 338 24.29 17.23 -6.40
CA ILE A 338 25.65 17.34 -6.91
C ILE A 338 26.65 17.00 -5.79
N ALA A 339 27.06 15.73 -5.74
CA ALA A 339 28.06 15.24 -4.77
C ALA A 339 29.50 15.36 -5.30
N THR A 340 29.96 14.38 -6.10
CA THR A 340 31.28 14.39 -6.75
C THR A 340 31.30 15.16 -8.07
N ALA A 341 30.12 15.56 -8.55
CA ALA A 341 29.88 16.17 -9.86
C ALA A 341 30.26 15.34 -11.10
N ALA A 342 30.59 14.05 -10.98
CA ALA A 342 30.94 13.22 -12.13
C ALA A 342 29.81 13.18 -13.19
N ALA A 343 28.57 12.95 -12.76
CA ALA A 343 27.41 12.92 -13.66
C ALA A 343 27.10 14.29 -14.26
N ALA A 344 27.12 15.35 -13.43
CA ALA A 344 26.92 16.72 -13.89
C ALA A 344 27.99 17.16 -14.91
N PHE A 345 29.25 16.78 -14.69
CA PHE A 345 30.36 17.08 -15.58
C PHE A 345 30.16 16.43 -16.94
N MET A 346 29.83 15.13 -16.95
CA MET A 346 29.56 14.41 -18.19
C MET A 346 28.33 14.96 -18.92
N ALA A 347 27.26 15.29 -18.21
CA ALA A 347 26.06 15.88 -18.81
C ALA A 347 26.34 17.23 -19.48
N ILE A 348 27.04 18.13 -18.78
CA ILE A 348 27.44 19.43 -19.35
C ILE A 348 28.33 19.20 -20.57
N ARG A 349 29.28 18.26 -20.50
CA ARG A 349 30.16 17.94 -21.63
C ARG A 349 29.38 17.49 -22.87
N VAL A 350 28.41 16.60 -22.70
CA VAL A 350 27.53 16.15 -23.78
C VAL A 350 26.79 17.34 -24.41
N LEU A 351 26.22 18.24 -23.61
CA LEU A 351 25.53 19.42 -24.12
C LEU A 351 26.46 20.35 -24.92
N LEU A 352 27.68 20.57 -24.42
CA LEU A 352 28.70 21.37 -25.11
C LEU A 352 29.12 20.72 -26.43
N ASP A 353 29.30 19.40 -26.47
CA ASP A 353 29.67 18.65 -27.68
C ASP A 353 28.56 18.72 -28.76
N HIS A 354 27.30 18.86 -28.33
CA HIS A 354 26.15 19.11 -29.22
C HIS A 354 26.00 20.58 -29.66
N GLY A 355 26.85 21.49 -29.18
CA GLY A 355 26.89 22.90 -29.59
C GLY A 355 26.13 23.87 -28.68
N VAL A 356 25.62 23.42 -27.53
CA VAL A 356 25.03 24.33 -26.53
C VAL A 356 26.14 25.21 -25.95
N ARG A 357 25.88 26.50 -25.80
CA ARG A 357 26.87 27.44 -25.21
C ARG A 357 26.85 27.32 -23.69
N GLU A 358 28.04 27.31 -23.10
CA GLU A 358 28.23 27.12 -21.66
C GLU A 358 27.43 28.10 -20.80
N GLU A 359 27.34 29.38 -21.20
CA GLU A 359 26.59 30.40 -20.47
C GLU A 359 25.05 30.27 -20.56
N ARG A 360 24.55 29.37 -21.42
CA ARG A 360 23.11 29.10 -21.61
C ARG A 360 22.63 27.83 -20.92
N ILE A 361 23.48 27.22 -20.08
CA ILE A 361 23.14 26.05 -19.27
C ILE A 361 22.85 26.53 -17.84
N VAL A 362 21.62 26.24 -17.38
CA VAL A 362 21.19 26.47 -16.00
C VAL A 362 20.96 25.11 -15.36
N PHE A 363 21.82 24.75 -14.40
CA PHE A 363 21.72 23.51 -13.64
C PHE A 363 20.81 23.73 -12.43
N VAL A 364 19.76 22.91 -12.28
CA VAL A 364 18.82 22.99 -11.15
C VAL A 364 18.93 21.74 -10.31
N THR A 365 19.09 21.91 -9.00
CA THR A 365 19.30 20.80 -8.06
C THR A 365 18.73 21.07 -6.67
N PHE A 366 18.47 20.03 -5.87
CA PHE A 366 18.07 20.23 -4.47
C PHE A 366 19.30 20.48 -3.59
N LEU A 367 20.35 19.65 -3.74
CA LEU A 367 21.51 19.66 -2.86
C LEU A 367 22.84 19.72 -3.59
N VAL A 368 23.79 20.45 -3.02
CA VAL A 368 25.16 20.56 -3.54
C VAL A 368 26.18 20.41 -2.42
N ALA A 369 27.24 19.62 -2.66
CA ALA A 369 28.40 19.58 -1.78
C ALA A 369 29.40 20.70 -2.10
N ARG A 370 29.76 21.51 -1.09
CA ARG A 370 30.72 22.62 -1.22
C ARG A 370 32.14 22.14 -1.51
N THR A 371 32.64 21.15 -0.76
CA THR A 371 33.96 20.54 -1.03
C THR A 371 33.80 19.37 -1.98
N GLY A 372 34.34 19.48 -3.20
CA GLY A 372 34.27 18.45 -4.23
C GLY A 372 33.45 18.91 -5.44
N GLY A 373 32.18 18.49 -5.53
CA GLY A 373 31.37 18.62 -6.75
C GLY A 373 31.28 20.02 -7.32
N ILE A 374 30.85 21.01 -6.53
CA ILE A 374 30.69 22.37 -7.07
C ILE A 374 32.02 23.05 -7.37
N SER A 375 33.07 22.76 -6.59
CA SER A 375 34.41 23.28 -6.87
C SER A 375 34.97 22.75 -8.19
N VAL A 376 34.70 21.48 -8.50
CA VAL A 376 35.10 20.85 -9.77
C VAL A 376 34.31 21.44 -10.93
N LEU A 377 32.98 21.57 -10.82
CA LEU A 377 32.15 22.15 -11.88
C LEU A 377 32.50 23.61 -12.13
N ARG A 378 32.73 24.41 -11.08
CA ARG A 378 33.10 25.83 -11.23
C ARG A 378 34.47 26.00 -11.88
N ALA A 379 35.41 25.10 -11.61
CA ALA A 379 36.73 25.12 -12.24
C ALA A 379 36.65 24.72 -13.72
N ALA A 380 35.83 23.72 -14.06
CA ALA A 380 35.72 23.19 -15.42
C ALA A 380 34.78 23.98 -16.33
N PHE A 381 33.67 24.47 -15.78
CA PHE A 381 32.57 25.15 -16.49
C PHE A 381 32.15 26.43 -15.75
N PRO A 382 33.02 27.46 -15.70
CA PRO A 382 32.78 28.67 -14.91
C PRO A 382 31.57 29.51 -15.34
N ARG A 383 31.04 29.32 -16.56
CA ARG A 383 29.90 30.08 -17.08
C ARG A 383 28.55 29.41 -16.84
N VAL A 384 28.52 28.14 -16.46
CA VAL A 384 27.28 27.42 -16.09
C VAL A 384 26.71 28.00 -14.80
N LYS A 385 25.40 28.28 -14.78
CA LYS A 385 24.70 28.74 -13.57
C LYS A 385 24.14 27.54 -12.82
N VAL A 386 24.36 27.45 -11.51
CA VAL A 386 23.83 26.38 -10.66
C VAL A 386 22.86 26.98 -9.65
N VAL A 387 21.61 26.50 -9.66
CA VAL A 387 20.53 26.85 -8.74
C VAL A 387 20.29 25.66 -7.82
N CYS A 388 20.41 25.88 -6.51
CA CYS A 388 20.29 24.83 -5.50
C CYS A 388 19.37 25.23 -4.34
N GLY A 389 18.70 24.23 -3.75
CA GLY A 389 17.89 24.42 -2.54
C GLY A 389 18.72 24.52 -1.25
N ALA A 390 19.79 23.74 -1.14
CA ALA A 390 20.74 23.83 -0.03
C ALA A 390 22.17 23.43 -0.44
N VAL A 391 23.14 23.87 0.38
CA VAL A 391 24.57 23.62 0.19
C VAL A 391 25.15 23.01 1.46
N ASP A 392 25.68 21.79 1.34
CA ASP A 392 26.36 21.10 2.44
C ASP A 392 27.87 21.41 2.45
N ASP A 393 28.45 21.47 3.63
CA ASP A 393 29.86 21.86 3.80
C ASP A 393 30.84 20.77 3.35
N HIS A 394 30.56 19.49 3.61
CA HIS A 394 31.49 18.38 3.38
C HIS A 394 30.85 17.08 2.87
N MET A 395 31.60 16.31 2.07
CA MET A 395 31.35 14.89 1.83
C MET A 395 32.16 14.06 2.84
N LYS A 396 31.59 12.99 3.40
CA LYS A 396 32.29 12.05 4.27
C LYS A 396 32.53 10.71 3.57
N GLU A 397 33.66 10.08 3.84
CA GLU A 397 33.89 8.68 3.47
C GLU A 397 32.98 7.79 4.33
N GLY A 398 32.14 7.00 3.67
CA GLY A 398 31.28 5.99 4.29
C GLY A 398 31.49 4.62 3.66
N TRP A 399 31.08 3.59 4.40
CA TRP A 399 31.05 2.21 3.93
C TRP A 399 29.61 1.84 3.60
N LEU A 400 29.39 1.15 2.48
CA LEU A 400 28.07 0.59 2.17
C LEU A 400 27.86 -0.61 3.12
N GLU A 401 27.02 -0.45 4.14
CA GLU A 401 26.61 -1.55 5.01
C GLU A 401 25.64 -2.44 4.23
N ASP A 402 26.15 -3.31 3.35
CA ASP A 402 25.46 -4.52 2.84
C ASP A 402 26.31 -5.41 1.90
N LEU A 403 27.62 -5.20 1.79
CA LEU A 403 28.50 -6.07 1.00
C LEU A 403 29.60 -6.68 1.87
N GLN A 404 29.54 -7.99 2.08
CA GLN A 404 30.66 -8.80 2.59
C GLN A 404 31.79 -8.91 1.55
N ALA A 405 32.33 -7.76 1.13
CA ALA A 405 33.55 -7.68 0.32
C ALA A 405 34.43 -6.54 0.84
N PRO A 406 35.75 -6.76 1.04
CA PRO A 406 36.63 -5.71 1.53
C PRO A 406 36.90 -4.72 0.39
N LYS A 407 36.69 -3.43 0.69
CA LYS A 407 37.03 -2.23 -0.11
C LYS A 407 36.00 -1.83 -1.18
N ASN A 408 35.05 -0.97 -0.82
CA ASN A 408 34.58 0.11 -1.70
C ASN A 408 34.19 1.29 -0.83
N LYS A 409 35.07 2.30 -0.77
CA LYS A 409 34.81 3.56 -0.08
C LYS A 409 33.82 4.37 -0.91
N VAL A 410 32.74 4.85 -0.32
CA VAL A 410 31.75 5.70 -1.00
C VAL A 410 31.74 7.08 -0.35
N TRP A 411 31.66 8.13 -1.17
CA TRP A 411 31.52 9.50 -0.68
C TRP A 411 30.04 9.80 -0.45
N LEU A 412 29.67 10.03 0.81
CA LEU A 412 28.32 10.35 1.23
C LEU A 412 28.24 11.85 1.57
N MET A 413 27.25 12.56 1.03
CA MET A 413 26.86 13.86 1.57
C MET A 413 26.19 13.64 2.93
N GLN A 414 26.49 14.48 3.93
CA GLN A 414 25.85 14.41 5.24
C GLN A 414 25.35 15.76 5.76
N PRO A 415 24.08 15.81 6.23
CA PRO A 415 23.11 14.74 6.09
C PRO A 415 22.62 14.69 4.63
N GLY A 416 23.00 13.62 3.91
CA GLY A 416 22.47 13.37 2.59
C GLY A 416 20.99 13.14 2.78
N MET A 417 20.17 13.55 1.82
CA MET A 417 18.74 13.25 1.82
C MET A 417 18.46 11.73 1.60
N GLY A 418 19.28 10.85 2.17
CA GLY A 418 19.53 9.52 1.64
C GLY A 418 19.97 9.61 0.19
N GLN A 419 20.07 8.48 -0.50
CA GLN A 419 19.74 8.52 -1.91
C GLN A 419 18.28 9.00 -1.98
N ILE A 420 18.04 10.24 -2.43
CA ILE A 420 16.70 10.84 -2.51
C ILE A 420 15.72 9.95 -3.29
N GLY A 421 16.24 9.05 -4.11
CA GLY A 421 15.47 8.02 -4.80
C GLY A 421 14.95 6.86 -3.95
N ASP A 422 15.29 6.77 -2.68
CA ASP A 422 15.17 5.50 -1.95
C ASP A 422 14.17 5.57 -0.81
N SER A 423 14.12 6.71 -0.13
CA SER A 423 13.43 6.81 1.16
C SER A 423 12.34 7.89 1.21
N PHE A 424 12.31 8.83 0.25
CA PHE A 424 11.31 9.93 0.26
C PHE A 424 10.72 10.27 -1.11
N MET A 425 11.39 9.92 -2.22
CA MET A 425 10.78 9.76 -3.55
C MET A 425 10.99 8.31 -3.94
N PRO A 426 10.00 7.58 -4.48
CA PRO A 426 10.28 6.30 -5.11
C PRO A 426 10.96 6.55 -6.46
N ALA A 427 12.25 6.88 -6.44
CA ALA A 427 13.15 6.59 -7.55
C ALA A 427 14.00 5.38 -7.18
N ARG A 428 13.29 4.26 -6.91
CA ARG A 428 13.73 2.87 -7.05
C ARG A 428 15.23 2.64 -6.86
N THR A 429 15.68 2.39 -5.64
CA THR A 429 16.92 1.63 -5.39
C THR A 429 16.65 0.17 -5.08
N LEU A 430 16.95 -0.62 -6.10
CA LEU A 430 18.16 -1.45 -6.10
C LEU A 430 19.00 -1.44 -4.82
N SER A 431 18.70 -2.35 -3.89
CA SER A 431 19.74 -2.93 -3.04
C SER A 431 20.65 -3.81 -3.92
N ALA A 432 21.92 -3.42 -4.01
CA ALA A 432 22.95 -4.12 -4.77
C ALA A 432 23.69 -5.13 -3.87
N GLY A 433 23.46 -6.42 -4.12
CA GLY A 433 24.43 -7.51 -3.91
C GLY A 433 25.16 -7.83 -5.22
N PRO A 434 26.33 -8.48 -5.21
CA PRO A 434 27.42 -8.21 -6.18
C PRO A 434 27.22 -8.76 -7.60
N VAL A 435 27.40 -7.84 -8.56
CA VAL A 435 27.99 -7.91 -9.91
C VAL A 435 27.39 -8.88 -10.95
N SER A 436 26.60 -8.32 -11.89
CA SER A 436 26.97 -8.29 -13.33
C SER A 436 26.01 -7.43 -14.18
N SER A 437 26.52 -6.28 -14.68
CA SER A 437 26.08 -5.52 -15.87
C SER A 437 24.64 -4.91 -15.91
N PRO A 438 24.44 -3.81 -16.69
CA PRO A 438 23.51 -2.72 -16.35
C PRO A 438 22.06 -3.06 -16.74
N MET A 439 21.21 -3.32 -15.75
CA MET A 439 19.80 -3.65 -15.94
C MET A 439 18.93 -2.39 -15.93
N LEU A 440 18.12 -2.25 -16.97
CA LEU A 440 16.97 -1.36 -17.11
C LEU A 440 15.88 -1.80 -16.12
N ASN A 441 16.12 -1.63 -14.81
CA ASN A 441 15.17 -2.11 -13.82
C ASN A 441 13.87 -1.33 -13.89
N LEU A 442 12.84 -1.98 -14.41
CA LEU A 442 11.46 -1.57 -14.23
C LEU A 442 11.04 -1.85 -12.76
N ALA A 443 11.78 -1.38 -11.74
CA ALA A 443 11.64 -1.83 -10.35
C ALA A 443 10.20 -2.01 -9.83
N LEU A 444 9.97 -3.03 -9.03
CA LEU A 444 8.64 -3.30 -8.47
C LEU A 444 8.01 -2.05 -7.83
N VAL A 445 6.90 -1.55 -8.38
CA VAL A 445 6.01 -0.63 -7.64
C VAL A 445 5.17 -1.50 -6.73
N SER A 446 5.39 -1.44 -5.42
CA SER A 446 4.54 -2.14 -4.47
C SER A 446 3.19 -1.43 -4.37
N LEU A 447 2.14 -2.08 -4.85
CA LEU A 447 0.77 -1.61 -4.69
C LEU A 447 0.28 -1.96 -3.28
N SER A 448 0.02 -0.96 -2.45
CA SER A 448 -0.45 -1.16 -1.08
C SER A 448 -1.94 -1.54 -1.06
N LEU A 449 -2.29 -2.53 -0.25
CA LEU A 449 -3.65 -3.02 0.01
C LEU A 449 -3.81 -3.22 1.53
N ALA A 450 -4.64 -2.38 2.14
CA ALA A 450 -4.90 -2.48 3.58
C ALA A 450 -5.81 -3.67 3.92
N VAL A 451 -5.44 -4.41 4.98
CA VAL A 451 -6.20 -5.53 5.54
C VAL A 451 -6.43 -5.28 7.03
N ALA A 452 -7.55 -5.72 7.57
CA ALA A 452 -7.87 -5.57 8.98
C ALA A 452 -7.91 -6.91 9.72
N GLU A 453 -7.39 -6.91 10.95
CA GLU A 453 -7.48 -8.04 11.88
C GLU A 453 -8.51 -7.72 12.96
N CYS A 454 -9.48 -8.61 13.13
CA CYS A 454 -10.64 -8.40 13.99
C CYS A 454 -10.64 -9.36 15.18
N THR A 455 -11.01 -8.82 16.32
CA THR A 455 -11.36 -9.57 17.53
C THR A 455 -12.77 -9.17 17.94
N ARG A 456 -13.35 -9.87 18.91
CA ARG A 456 -14.68 -9.49 19.44
C ARG A 456 -14.74 -8.05 19.99
N SER A 457 -13.61 -7.42 20.32
CA SER A 457 -13.55 -6.04 20.81
C SER A 457 -13.35 -4.99 19.71
N GLY A 458 -13.15 -5.40 18.46
CA GLY A 458 -13.00 -4.50 17.31
C GLY A 458 -11.94 -4.95 16.30
N CYS A 459 -11.84 -4.20 15.21
CA CYS A 459 -10.89 -4.44 14.12
C CYS A 459 -9.75 -3.41 14.12
N THR A 460 -8.54 -3.87 13.82
CA THR A 460 -7.34 -3.05 13.66
C THR A 460 -6.81 -3.19 12.24
N THR A 461 -6.58 -2.06 11.57
CA THR A 461 -5.94 -2.08 10.25
C THR A 461 -4.47 -2.45 10.43
N GLN A 462 -4.06 -3.55 9.78
CA GLN A 462 -2.68 -3.98 9.72
C GLN A 462 -1.91 -3.07 8.76
N SER A 463 -0.59 -2.93 8.98
CA SER A 463 0.30 -2.17 8.09
C SER A 463 0.04 -2.57 6.63
N ALA A 464 -0.13 -1.59 5.74
CA ALA A 464 -0.60 -1.81 4.38
C ALA A 464 0.26 -2.87 3.66
N GLY A 465 -0.31 -4.06 3.44
CA GLY A 465 0.36 -5.15 2.74
C GLY A 465 0.54 -4.78 1.28
N ALA A 466 1.63 -5.18 0.64
CA ALA A 466 1.77 -4.98 -0.81
C ALA A 466 1.04 -6.10 -1.57
N VAL A 467 0.76 -5.93 -2.86
CA VAL A 467 0.37 -7.02 -3.76
C VAL A 467 1.49 -7.36 -4.76
N SER A 468 1.78 -8.65 -4.90
CA SER A 468 2.81 -9.16 -5.83
C SER A 468 2.15 -9.87 -7.01
N LEU A 469 2.45 -9.46 -8.24
CA LEU A 469 2.02 -10.15 -9.46
C LEU A 469 2.75 -11.48 -9.60
N ASP A 470 2.00 -12.53 -9.95
CA ASP A 470 2.50 -13.86 -10.26
C ASP A 470 3.60 -13.84 -11.33
N SER A 471 4.61 -14.69 -11.13
CA SER A 471 5.80 -14.77 -11.99
C SER A 471 5.53 -15.11 -13.46
N ASN A 472 4.44 -15.82 -13.77
CA ASN A 472 4.07 -16.27 -15.10
C ASN A 472 3.71 -15.11 -16.04
N TRP A 473 3.18 -14.02 -15.49
CA TRP A 473 2.85 -12.78 -16.22
C TRP A 473 4.05 -11.88 -16.50
N ARG A 474 5.17 -12.12 -15.81
CA ARG A 474 6.34 -11.25 -15.91
C ARG A 474 7.11 -11.52 -17.19
N TRP A 475 7.71 -10.47 -17.73
CA TRP A 475 8.70 -10.62 -18.77
C TRP A 475 9.91 -11.40 -18.23
N THR A 476 10.32 -12.43 -18.98
CA THR A 476 11.54 -13.19 -18.71
C THR A 476 12.55 -13.02 -19.83
N HIS A 477 13.75 -12.58 -19.48
CA HIS A 477 14.82 -12.26 -20.42
C HIS A 477 16.18 -12.72 -19.89
N VAL A 478 17.17 -12.80 -20.76
CA VAL A 478 18.53 -13.23 -20.39
C VAL A 478 19.17 -12.25 -19.41
N THR A 479 19.85 -12.75 -18.39
CA THR A 479 20.61 -11.94 -17.45
C THR A 479 21.69 -11.13 -18.16
N GLY A 480 21.75 -9.82 -17.89
CA GLY A 480 22.72 -8.91 -18.51
C GLY A 480 22.41 -8.45 -19.94
N ASN A 481 21.29 -8.85 -20.55
CA ASN A 481 20.77 -8.26 -21.79
C ASN A 481 19.22 -8.34 -21.85
N TYR A 482 18.60 -8.00 -22.98
CA TYR A 482 17.13 -7.94 -23.13
C TYR A 482 16.54 -8.97 -24.10
N THR A 483 17.29 -10.04 -24.38
CA THR A 483 16.80 -11.14 -25.23
C THR A 483 15.76 -11.96 -24.48
N ASN A 484 14.59 -12.15 -25.07
CA ASN A 484 13.53 -12.94 -24.44
C ASN A 484 13.95 -14.40 -24.22
N CYS A 485 13.75 -14.89 -23.01
CA CYS A 485 13.82 -16.32 -22.71
C CYS A 485 12.54 -17.06 -23.13
N TYR A 486 11.41 -16.34 -23.17
CA TYR A 486 10.10 -16.86 -23.54
C TYR A 486 9.34 -15.80 -24.34
N THR A 487 8.75 -16.18 -25.48
CA THR A 487 7.98 -15.27 -26.36
C THR A 487 6.73 -15.97 -26.88
N GLY A 488 5.58 -15.29 -26.79
CA GLY A 488 4.29 -15.91 -27.07
C GLY A 488 4.08 -17.11 -26.17
N SER A 489 4.08 -18.32 -26.74
CA SER A 489 3.94 -19.58 -26.02
C SER A 489 5.21 -20.44 -26.00
N ALA A 490 6.36 -19.95 -26.47
CA ALA A 490 7.56 -20.75 -26.70
C ALA A 490 8.82 -20.25 -25.95
N TRP A 491 9.60 -21.21 -25.43
CA TRP A 491 10.94 -20.97 -24.88
C TRP A 491 11.98 -20.76 -25.98
N ASN A 492 12.97 -19.90 -25.74
CA ASN A 492 14.12 -19.78 -26.61
C ASN A 492 15.09 -20.95 -26.38
N SER A 493 15.09 -21.92 -27.29
CA SER A 493 15.87 -23.16 -27.19
C SER A 493 17.39 -22.96 -27.19
N SER A 494 17.89 -21.82 -27.66
CA SER A 494 19.33 -21.49 -27.63
C SER A 494 19.78 -21.02 -26.24
N ILE A 495 18.86 -20.46 -25.45
CA ILE A 495 19.12 -19.97 -24.09
C ILE A 495 18.75 -21.05 -23.07
N CYS A 496 17.53 -21.58 -23.20
CA CYS A 496 16.88 -22.52 -22.31
C CYS A 496 17.00 -23.94 -22.87
N THR A 497 18.18 -24.56 -22.71
CA THR A 497 18.45 -25.94 -23.13
C THR A 497 17.87 -26.97 -22.17
N ASP A 498 17.86 -26.65 -20.88
CA ASP A 498 17.27 -27.41 -19.79
C ASP A 498 16.81 -26.45 -18.68
N GLY A 499 16.01 -26.96 -17.75
CA GLY A 499 15.41 -26.17 -16.67
C GLY A 499 16.41 -25.42 -15.79
N PRO A 500 17.44 -26.07 -15.21
CA PRO A 500 18.47 -25.39 -14.42
C PRO A 500 19.24 -24.32 -15.21
N THR A 501 19.64 -24.63 -16.45
CA THR A 501 20.33 -23.67 -17.33
C THR A 501 19.43 -22.48 -17.63
N CYS A 502 18.16 -22.71 -17.93
CA CYS A 502 17.18 -21.65 -18.17
C CYS A 502 16.99 -20.75 -16.93
N ALA A 503 16.85 -21.32 -15.74
CA ALA A 503 16.70 -20.54 -14.50
C ALA A 503 17.97 -19.73 -14.15
N SER A 504 19.16 -20.26 -14.43
CA SER A 504 20.41 -19.52 -14.19
C SER A 504 20.67 -18.38 -15.20
N ARG A 505 20.15 -18.50 -16.42
CA ARG A 505 20.36 -17.53 -17.50
C ARG A 505 19.26 -16.50 -17.64
N CYS A 506 18.08 -16.73 -17.06
CA CYS A 506 16.92 -15.87 -17.23
C CYS A 506 16.55 -15.15 -15.93
N ALA A 507 16.12 -13.91 -16.05
CA ALA A 507 15.61 -13.08 -14.96
C ALA A 507 14.13 -12.76 -15.16
N LEU A 508 13.39 -12.71 -14.05
CA LEU A 508 12.02 -12.16 -14.00
C LEU A 508 12.10 -10.66 -13.77
N GLU A 509 11.43 -9.88 -14.61
CA GLU A 509 11.43 -8.42 -14.50
C GLU A 509 10.35 -7.85 -13.57
N GLY A 510 10.54 -6.58 -13.23
CA GLY A 510 9.53 -5.78 -12.57
C GLY A 510 8.29 -5.57 -13.45
N ALA A 511 7.17 -5.25 -12.81
CA ALA A 511 5.88 -5.12 -13.47
C ALA A 511 5.36 -3.68 -13.38
N ASN A 512 4.87 -3.13 -14.49
CA ASN A 512 4.03 -1.94 -14.46
C ASN A 512 2.57 -2.36 -14.28
N TYR A 513 2.15 -2.47 -13.02
CA TYR A 513 0.85 -2.99 -12.63
C TYR A 513 -0.31 -2.33 -13.36
N GLN A 514 -0.34 -0.99 -13.43
CA GLN A 514 -1.48 -0.29 -14.02
C GLN A 514 -1.46 -0.31 -15.55
N SER A 515 -0.35 0.10 -16.18
CA SER A 515 -0.34 0.30 -17.64
C SER A 515 -0.22 -0.99 -18.43
N THR A 516 0.41 -2.02 -17.86
CA THR A 516 0.63 -3.31 -18.54
C THR A 516 -0.40 -4.34 -18.11
N TYR A 517 -0.76 -4.39 -16.82
CA TYR A 517 -1.59 -5.47 -16.27
C TYR A 517 -2.96 -5.01 -15.79
N GLY A 518 -3.27 -3.72 -15.80
CA GLY A 518 -4.58 -3.19 -15.39
C GLY A 518 -4.89 -3.37 -13.89
N ILE A 519 -3.85 -3.48 -13.07
CA ILE A 519 -3.95 -3.68 -11.62
C ILE A 519 -3.77 -2.34 -10.91
N THR A 520 -4.71 -1.98 -10.05
CA THR A 520 -4.65 -0.74 -9.25
C THR A 520 -5.13 -0.99 -7.82
N THR A 521 -4.60 -0.22 -6.87
CA THR A 521 -5.10 -0.20 -5.49
C THR A 521 -5.47 1.20 -5.05
N SER A 522 -6.45 1.30 -4.16
CA SER A 522 -6.86 2.54 -3.50
C SER A 522 -7.28 2.22 -2.06
N GLY A 523 -6.40 2.51 -1.10
CA GLY A 523 -6.64 2.22 0.31
C GLY A 523 -6.76 0.72 0.60
N ASN A 524 -8.00 0.25 0.83
CA ASN A 524 -8.33 -1.15 1.10
C ASN A 524 -8.94 -1.87 -0.11
N ALA A 525 -8.95 -1.26 -1.29
CA ALA A 525 -9.52 -1.82 -2.51
C ALA A 525 -8.45 -2.15 -3.56
N LEU A 526 -8.59 -3.30 -4.21
CA LEU A 526 -7.82 -3.79 -5.33
C LEU A 526 -8.76 -3.96 -6.53
N THR A 527 -8.43 -3.34 -7.66
CA THR A 527 -9.14 -3.53 -8.92
C THR A 527 -8.25 -4.28 -9.91
N LEU A 528 -8.79 -5.36 -10.46
CA LEU A 528 -8.15 -6.16 -11.52
C LEU A 528 -8.98 -6.01 -12.80
N LYS A 529 -8.40 -5.45 -13.85
CA LYS A 529 -9.00 -5.41 -15.18
C LYS A 529 -8.72 -6.71 -15.94
N PHE A 530 -9.67 -7.09 -16.79
CA PHE A 530 -9.54 -8.28 -17.60
C PHE A 530 -8.59 -8.08 -18.77
N VAL A 531 -8.81 -7.07 -19.63
CA VAL A 531 -7.90 -6.78 -20.75
C VAL A 531 -7.18 -5.46 -20.54
N THR A 532 -5.86 -5.47 -20.71
CA THR A 532 -5.04 -4.25 -20.71
C THR A 532 -4.19 -4.19 -21.97
N ARG A 533 -4.37 -3.13 -22.76
CA ARG A 533 -3.66 -2.92 -24.02
C ARG A 533 -2.48 -1.97 -23.80
N GLY A 534 -1.26 -2.47 -23.98
CA GLY A 534 -0.02 -1.70 -23.99
C GLY A 534 0.82 -2.01 -25.23
N GLU A 535 2.14 -2.08 -25.10
CA GLU A 535 3.02 -2.62 -26.17
C GLU A 535 2.67 -4.08 -26.50
N ASN A 536 2.24 -4.83 -25.48
CA ASN A 536 1.62 -6.14 -25.60
C ASN A 536 0.20 -6.09 -24.97
N THR A 537 -0.69 -6.97 -25.42
CA THR A 537 -2.00 -7.16 -24.80
C THR A 537 -1.88 -8.15 -23.66
N ASN A 538 -2.27 -7.74 -22.46
CA ASN A 538 -2.37 -8.58 -21.29
C ASN A 538 -3.82 -9.03 -21.07
N ILE A 539 -4.02 -10.32 -20.79
CA ILE A 539 -5.29 -10.92 -20.42
C ILE A 539 -5.19 -11.44 -18.98
N GLY A 540 -6.11 -11.03 -18.13
CA GLY A 540 -6.21 -11.45 -16.75
C GLY A 540 -5.03 -11.04 -15.87
N SER A 541 -5.10 -11.41 -14.60
CA SER A 541 -3.98 -11.30 -13.67
C SER A 541 -4.18 -12.19 -12.45
N ARG A 542 -3.09 -12.57 -11.80
CA ARG A 542 -3.08 -13.23 -10.49
C ARG A 542 -2.09 -12.53 -9.56
N VAL A 543 -2.55 -12.13 -8.38
CA VAL A 543 -1.74 -11.43 -7.40
C VAL A 543 -1.83 -12.05 -6.02
N TYR A 544 -0.78 -11.85 -5.22
CA TYR A 544 -0.66 -12.35 -3.85
C TYR A 544 -0.55 -11.21 -2.85
N LEU A 545 -1.17 -11.39 -1.68
CA LEU A 545 -0.96 -10.45 -0.58
C LEU A 545 0.40 -10.67 0.09
N MET A 546 1.16 -9.60 0.26
CA MET A 546 2.48 -9.57 0.87
C MET A 546 2.42 -9.05 2.31
N GLU A 547 3.20 -9.66 3.20
CA GLU A 547 3.45 -9.15 4.55
C GLU A 547 4.64 -8.18 4.57
N SER A 548 5.65 -8.42 3.72
CA SER A 548 6.82 -7.57 3.53
C SER A 548 7.31 -7.69 2.08
N GLU A 549 8.35 -6.98 1.67
CA GLU A 549 8.84 -7.05 0.28
C GLU A 549 9.23 -8.46 -0.19
N SER A 550 9.62 -9.35 0.71
CA SER A 550 10.13 -10.69 0.38
C SER A 550 9.29 -11.84 0.94
N LYS A 551 8.13 -11.55 1.52
CA LYS A 551 7.29 -12.57 2.17
C LYS A 551 5.81 -12.35 1.90
N TYR A 552 5.12 -13.41 1.48
CA TYR A 552 3.67 -13.45 1.44
C TYR A 552 3.08 -13.36 2.85
N LYS A 553 1.85 -12.85 2.94
CA LYS A 553 1.07 -12.91 4.17
C LYS A 553 0.46 -14.30 4.31
N MET A 554 0.82 -14.98 5.41
CA MET A 554 0.27 -16.29 5.74
C MET A 554 -0.99 -16.13 6.61
N PHE A 555 -2.07 -16.80 6.23
CA PHE A 555 -3.35 -16.82 6.95
C PHE A 555 -3.60 -18.19 7.56
N ASN A 556 -3.90 -18.21 8.86
CA ASN A 556 -4.29 -19.41 9.60
C ASN A 556 -5.78 -19.32 9.96
N VAL A 557 -6.64 -19.88 9.10
CA VAL A 557 -8.08 -19.59 9.17
C VAL A 557 -8.91 -20.57 10.01
N LEU A 558 -8.31 -21.58 10.63
CA LEU A 558 -9.04 -22.52 11.49
C LEU A 558 -9.67 -21.82 12.69
N ASN A 559 -10.97 -22.06 12.92
CA ASN A 559 -11.78 -21.43 13.97
C ASN A 559 -11.74 -19.89 13.91
N LYS A 560 -11.67 -19.37 12.69
CA LYS A 560 -11.67 -17.95 12.35
C LYS A 560 -12.62 -17.72 11.19
N GLU A 561 -12.89 -16.45 10.91
CA GLU A 561 -13.61 -16.05 9.71
C GLU A 561 -12.76 -15.13 8.85
N PHE A 562 -12.92 -15.28 7.54
CA PHE A 562 -12.32 -14.42 6.53
C PHE A 562 -13.44 -13.69 5.80
N THR A 563 -13.26 -12.40 5.55
CA THR A 563 -14.30 -11.52 5.04
C THR A 563 -13.73 -10.50 4.09
N PHE A 564 -14.45 -10.20 3.03
CA PHE A 564 -14.09 -9.18 2.07
C PHE A 564 -15.34 -8.62 1.41
N ASP A 565 -15.26 -7.40 0.89
CA ASP A 565 -16.25 -6.85 -0.02
C ASP A 565 -15.83 -7.13 -1.46
N VAL A 566 -16.79 -7.43 -2.32
CA VAL A 566 -16.56 -7.63 -3.76
C VAL A 566 -17.61 -6.93 -4.61
N ASP A 567 -17.15 -6.35 -5.71
CA ASP A 567 -17.98 -5.87 -6.81
C ASP A 567 -17.71 -6.73 -8.05
N VAL A 568 -18.70 -7.53 -8.42
CA VAL A 568 -18.71 -8.42 -9.59
C VAL A 568 -19.65 -7.91 -10.69
N SER A 569 -20.21 -6.70 -10.56
CA SER A 569 -21.21 -6.15 -11.50
C SER A 569 -20.70 -6.02 -12.93
N LYS A 570 -19.37 -6.00 -13.11
CA LYS A 570 -18.66 -5.93 -14.40
C LYS A 570 -18.01 -7.26 -14.81
N LEU A 571 -18.41 -8.38 -14.21
CA LEU A 571 -17.96 -9.72 -14.59
C LEU A 571 -19.10 -10.48 -15.29
N PRO A 572 -19.13 -10.53 -16.63
CA PRO A 572 -20.11 -11.32 -17.39
C PRO A 572 -19.83 -12.83 -17.32
N CYS A 573 -20.69 -13.61 -17.99
CA CYS A 573 -20.47 -15.03 -18.29
C CYS A 573 -19.09 -15.28 -18.90
N GLY A 574 -18.44 -16.38 -18.54
CA GLY A 574 -17.13 -16.75 -19.08
C GLY A 574 -15.93 -16.19 -18.33
N LEU A 575 -16.14 -15.26 -17.38
CA LEU A 575 -15.10 -14.74 -16.52
C LEU A 575 -15.23 -15.26 -15.10
N ASN A 576 -14.11 -15.26 -14.39
CA ASN A 576 -14.04 -15.56 -12.97
C ASN A 576 -13.13 -14.54 -12.29
N GLY A 577 -13.70 -13.79 -11.35
CA GLY A 577 -12.95 -13.02 -10.36
C GLY A 577 -12.77 -13.87 -9.12
N ALA A 578 -11.61 -14.52 -8.98
CA ALA A 578 -11.37 -15.46 -7.90
C ALA A 578 -10.61 -14.82 -6.72
N LEU A 579 -10.98 -15.21 -5.51
CA LEU A 579 -10.26 -14.94 -4.27
C LEU A 579 -10.18 -16.23 -3.47
N TYR A 580 -8.96 -16.69 -3.20
CA TYR A 580 -8.73 -18.03 -2.67
C TYR A 580 -7.43 -18.13 -1.88
N PHE A 581 -7.25 -19.26 -1.21
CA PHE A 581 -6.06 -19.57 -0.40
C PHE A 581 -5.34 -20.79 -0.96
N VAL A 582 -4.01 -20.72 -1.02
CA VAL A 582 -3.16 -21.86 -1.41
C VAL A 582 -1.99 -22.02 -0.45
N GLN A 583 -1.56 -23.27 -0.24
CA GLN A 583 -0.44 -23.58 0.68
C GLN A 583 0.95 -23.39 0.02
N MET A 584 1.20 -22.18 -0.47
CA MET A 584 2.50 -21.75 -0.99
C MET A 584 3.52 -21.50 0.15
N ASP A 585 4.80 -21.60 -0.17
CA ASP A 585 5.86 -21.18 0.76
C ASP A 585 5.86 -19.66 0.96
N GLN A 586 6.06 -19.20 2.19
CA GLN A 586 6.00 -17.77 2.53
C GLN A 586 6.98 -16.90 1.71
N ASP A 587 8.16 -17.43 1.36
CA ASP A 587 9.19 -16.73 0.58
C ASP A 587 9.12 -17.02 -0.93
N GLY A 588 8.06 -17.70 -1.39
CA GLY A 588 7.92 -18.13 -2.78
C GLY A 588 8.90 -19.21 -3.21
N GLY A 589 9.49 -19.94 -2.25
CA GLY A 589 10.39 -21.08 -2.47
C GLY A 589 11.88 -20.71 -2.49
N MET A 590 12.28 -19.48 -2.15
CA MET A 590 13.68 -19.04 -2.19
C MET A 590 14.59 -19.87 -1.27
N SER A 591 14.14 -20.17 -0.05
CA SER A 591 14.92 -20.93 0.92
C SER A 591 15.06 -22.41 0.56
N ARG A 592 14.05 -22.98 -0.12
CA ARG A 592 14.04 -24.39 -0.53
C ARG A 592 14.82 -24.63 -1.82
N TYR A 593 14.84 -23.66 -2.73
CA TYR A 593 15.33 -23.85 -4.09
C TYR A 593 16.40 -22.82 -4.45
N SER A 594 17.67 -23.25 -4.48
CA SER A 594 18.82 -22.37 -4.71
C SER A 594 18.81 -21.67 -6.08
N GLY A 595 18.15 -22.26 -7.09
CA GLY A 595 17.93 -21.68 -8.41
C GLY A 595 16.89 -20.55 -8.43
N ASN A 596 16.04 -20.43 -7.39
CA ASN A 596 15.12 -19.31 -7.25
C ASN A 596 15.77 -18.16 -6.50
N LYS A 597 16.18 -17.12 -7.24
CA LYS A 597 16.70 -15.86 -6.66
C LYS A 597 15.67 -14.73 -6.62
N ALA A 598 14.48 -14.95 -7.17
CA ALA A 598 13.45 -13.93 -7.32
C ALA A 598 12.45 -13.93 -6.15
N GLY A 599 11.89 -15.10 -5.81
CA GLY A 599 11.04 -15.30 -4.64
C GLY A 599 9.68 -14.60 -4.67
N ALA A 600 9.08 -14.49 -3.48
CA ALA A 600 7.78 -13.84 -3.29
C ALA A 600 7.73 -12.40 -3.82
N LYS A 601 8.86 -11.69 -3.80
CA LYS A 601 8.99 -10.34 -4.38
C LYS A 601 8.59 -10.29 -5.85
N TYR A 602 8.82 -11.38 -6.59
CA TYR A 602 8.47 -11.52 -8.01
C TYR A 602 7.36 -12.55 -8.25
N GLY A 603 6.60 -12.91 -7.21
CA GLY A 603 5.42 -13.76 -7.37
C GLY A 603 5.74 -15.22 -7.71
N THR A 604 6.88 -15.75 -7.28
CA THR A 604 7.24 -17.16 -7.53
C THR A 604 6.58 -18.11 -6.53
N GLY A 605 6.61 -19.41 -6.86
CA GLY A 605 6.25 -20.48 -5.93
C GLY A 605 4.77 -20.86 -5.93
N TYR A 606 4.02 -20.40 -6.93
CA TYR A 606 2.60 -20.75 -7.08
C TYR A 606 2.38 -22.26 -7.14
N CYS A 607 1.25 -22.68 -6.61
CA CYS A 607 0.72 -24.03 -6.65
C CYS A 607 -0.77 -23.97 -6.37
N ASP A 608 -1.50 -24.98 -6.80
CA ASP A 608 -2.93 -25.16 -6.55
C ASP A 608 -3.31 -26.65 -6.64
N SER A 609 -4.59 -26.96 -6.47
CA SER A 609 -5.09 -28.33 -6.53
C SER A 609 -5.15 -28.89 -7.95
N GLN A 610 -5.07 -28.03 -8.96
CA GLN A 610 -5.02 -28.43 -10.37
C GLN A 610 -3.64 -28.95 -10.78
N CYS A 611 -2.64 -28.84 -9.90
CA CYS A 611 -1.26 -29.21 -10.19
C CYS A 611 -0.74 -28.52 -11.46
N ALA A 612 -1.00 -27.22 -11.57
CA ALA A 612 -0.76 -26.38 -12.74
C ALA A 612 0.59 -26.65 -13.44
N ARG A 613 0.54 -26.99 -14.74
CA ARG A 613 1.71 -27.33 -15.58
C ARG A 613 2.15 -26.20 -16.51
N ASP A 614 1.40 -25.10 -16.53
CA ASP A 614 1.66 -23.89 -17.31
C ASP A 614 2.64 -22.93 -16.64
N ILE A 615 3.01 -23.22 -15.39
CA ILE A 615 3.95 -22.39 -14.63
C ILE A 615 5.35 -22.50 -15.25
N LYS A 616 5.87 -21.35 -15.72
CA LYS A 616 7.17 -21.25 -16.39
C LYS A 616 8.36 -21.63 -15.51
N TYR A 617 8.30 -21.34 -14.21
CA TYR A 617 9.39 -21.64 -13.27
C TYR A 617 8.86 -22.39 -12.04
N ILE A 618 9.33 -23.62 -11.85
CA ILE A 618 8.92 -24.49 -10.74
C ILE A 618 10.18 -24.96 -10.02
N ASN A 619 10.20 -24.85 -8.68
CA ASN A 619 11.31 -25.30 -7.85
C ASN A 619 12.69 -24.72 -8.23
N GLY A 620 12.73 -23.48 -8.74
CA GLY A 620 13.97 -22.83 -9.17
C GLY A 620 14.53 -23.33 -10.51
N GLU A 621 13.71 -24.02 -11.32
CA GLU A 621 14.05 -24.50 -12.66
C GLU A 621 13.03 -23.97 -13.68
N GLY A 622 13.46 -23.68 -14.90
CA GLY A 622 12.55 -23.42 -16.02
C GLY A 622 11.82 -24.70 -16.44
N ASN A 623 10.51 -24.64 -16.66
CA ASN A 623 9.69 -25.80 -17.04
C ASN A 623 9.80 -26.09 -18.55
N VAL A 624 11.02 -26.23 -19.06
CA VAL A 624 11.30 -26.27 -20.51
C VAL A 624 11.11 -27.67 -21.09
N GLN A 625 11.43 -28.70 -20.31
CA GLN A 625 11.35 -30.09 -20.77
C GLN A 625 9.90 -30.49 -21.04
N GLY A 626 9.64 -30.99 -22.24
CA GLY A 626 8.29 -31.39 -22.65
C GLY A 626 7.30 -30.23 -22.78
N TRP A 627 7.79 -29.00 -22.96
CA TRP A 627 6.94 -27.82 -23.16
C TRP A 627 6.15 -27.91 -24.48
N ASN A 628 4.82 -27.82 -24.38
CA ASN A 628 3.91 -27.80 -25.51
C ASN A 628 3.06 -26.54 -25.46
N ALA A 629 3.07 -25.74 -26.53
CA ALA A 629 2.23 -24.56 -26.65
C ALA A 629 0.74 -24.92 -26.58
N SER A 630 -0.06 -24.08 -25.92
CA SER A 630 -1.51 -24.24 -25.91
C SER A 630 -2.07 -23.98 -27.31
N PRO A 631 -3.01 -24.79 -27.80
CA PRO A 631 -3.68 -24.52 -29.07
C PRO A 631 -4.69 -23.37 -28.99
N SER A 632 -5.17 -23.03 -27.79
CA SER A 632 -6.21 -22.01 -27.57
C SER A 632 -5.70 -20.74 -26.88
N ASP A 633 -4.50 -20.76 -26.29
CA ASP A 633 -3.89 -19.60 -25.63
C ASP A 633 -2.52 -19.26 -26.27
N PRO A 634 -2.38 -18.11 -26.95
CA PRO A 634 -1.13 -17.73 -27.60
C PRO A 634 0.00 -17.39 -26.62
N ASN A 635 -0.28 -17.22 -25.32
CA ASN A 635 0.67 -16.82 -24.29
C ASN A 635 1.05 -17.95 -23.31
N ALA A 636 0.39 -19.11 -23.44
CA ALA A 636 0.57 -20.23 -22.52
C ALA A 636 0.98 -21.53 -23.22
N GLY A 637 1.46 -22.46 -22.41
CA GLY A 637 1.80 -23.81 -22.79
C GLY A 637 1.88 -24.67 -21.53
N THR A 638 2.21 -25.95 -21.67
CA THR A 638 2.37 -26.86 -20.52
C THR A 638 3.69 -27.58 -20.61
N GLY A 639 4.44 -27.59 -19.51
CA GLY A 639 5.70 -28.33 -19.38
C GLY A 639 5.53 -29.75 -18.87
N GLY A 640 6.64 -30.46 -18.71
CA GLY A 640 6.68 -31.81 -18.15
C GLY A 640 6.40 -31.86 -16.65
N TYR A 641 6.55 -30.74 -15.96
CA TYR A 641 6.30 -30.62 -14.52
C TYR A 641 5.06 -29.78 -14.23
N GLY A 642 4.38 -30.09 -13.12
CA GLY A 642 3.35 -29.26 -12.50
C GLY A 642 3.67 -28.94 -11.05
N THR A 643 2.88 -28.08 -10.41
CA THR A 643 3.07 -27.63 -9.03
C THR A 643 1.76 -27.74 -8.25
N CYS A 644 1.73 -28.64 -7.27
CA CYS A 644 0.54 -29.05 -6.53
C CYS A 644 0.57 -28.50 -5.09
N CYS A 645 -0.57 -28.05 -4.56
CA CYS A 645 -0.78 -27.84 -3.13
C CYS A 645 -2.26 -27.75 -2.78
N GLY A 646 -2.58 -27.86 -1.48
CA GLY A 646 -3.93 -27.68 -0.97
C GLY A 646 -4.44 -26.28 -1.25
N GLU A 647 -5.70 -26.21 -1.67
CA GLU A 647 -6.36 -25.00 -2.15
C GLU A 647 -7.73 -24.87 -1.47
N MET A 648 -8.07 -23.65 -1.09
CA MET A 648 -9.38 -23.29 -0.55
C MET A 648 -9.92 -22.11 -1.33
N ASP A 649 -10.83 -22.41 -2.26
CA ASP A 649 -11.53 -21.43 -3.05
C ASP A 649 -12.62 -20.78 -2.23
N ILE A 650 -12.28 -19.63 -1.65
CA ILE A 650 -13.23 -18.83 -0.88
C ILE A 650 -14.30 -18.28 -1.82
N TRP A 651 -13.90 -17.90 -3.02
CA TRP A 651 -14.74 -17.20 -3.95
C TRP A 651 -14.26 -17.41 -5.37
N GLU A 652 -15.07 -18.09 -6.16
CA GLU A 652 -14.99 -18.06 -7.60
C GLU A 652 -16.33 -17.57 -8.12
N ALA A 653 -16.34 -16.47 -8.87
CA ALA A 653 -17.59 -15.87 -9.26
C ALA A 653 -17.50 -14.93 -10.46
N ASN A 654 -18.67 -14.76 -11.07
CA ASN A 654 -19.01 -13.61 -11.88
C ASN A 654 -20.37 -13.06 -11.44
N SER A 655 -20.97 -12.18 -12.23
CA SER A 655 -22.27 -11.59 -11.89
C SER A 655 -23.41 -12.62 -11.91
N ILE A 656 -23.21 -13.82 -12.45
CA ILE A 656 -24.28 -14.82 -12.66
C ILE A 656 -24.25 -15.90 -11.59
N SER A 657 -23.07 -16.45 -11.31
CA SER A 657 -22.90 -17.56 -10.37
C SER A 657 -21.67 -17.37 -9.49
N THR A 658 -21.67 -18.06 -8.34
CA THR A 658 -20.52 -18.16 -7.44
C THR A 658 -20.41 -19.55 -6.84
N ALA A 659 -19.18 -20.00 -6.59
CA ALA A 659 -18.85 -21.20 -5.85
C ALA A 659 -17.83 -20.89 -4.73
N TYR A 660 -17.87 -21.70 -3.68
CA TYR A 660 -16.77 -21.83 -2.73
C TYR A 660 -16.47 -23.31 -2.49
N THR A 661 -15.18 -23.67 -2.50
CA THR A 661 -14.78 -25.07 -2.73
C THR A 661 -13.44 -25.38 -2.05
N PRO A 662 -13.39 -26.31 -1.09
CA PRO A 662 -12.14 -26.84 -0.55
C PRO A 662 -11.58 -27.95 -1.44
N HIS A 663 -10.28 -27.92 -1.68
CA HIS A 663 -9.52 -28.88 -2.50
C HIS A 663 -8.32 -29.44 -1.72
N PRO A 664 -8.48 -30.60 -1.05
CA PRO A 664 -7.39 -31.24 -0.32
C PRO A 664 -6.37 -31.90 -1.25
N CYS A 665 -5.10 -31.90 -0.84
CA CYS A 665 -3.99 -32.48 -1.59
C CYS A 665 -3.05 -33.27 -0.68
N ARG A 666 -2.71 -34.51 -1.07
CA ARG A 666 -1.81 -35.39 -0.31
C ARG A 666 -0.34 -35.15 -0.66
N THR A 667 0.07 -33.89 -0.68
CA THR A 667 1.48 -33.51 -0.84
C THR A 667 2.21 -33.50 0.51
N GLN A 668 3.53 -33.32 0.47
CA GLN A 668 4.32 -33.13 1.68
C GLN A 668 3.83 -31.92 2.52
N ASN A 669 4.07 -31.95 3.84
CA ASN A 669 3.62 -30.92 4.78
C ASN A 669 2.09 -30.71 4.79
N ASP A 670 1.33 -31.80 4.69
CA ASP A 670 -0.14 -31.81 4.74
C ASP A 670 -0.80 -30.88 3.71
N GLY A 671 -0.34 -30.91 2.46
CA GLY A 671 -0.87 -30.04 1.39
C GLY A 671 0.09 -28.95 0.92
N GLY A 672 1.34 -28.91 1.39
CA GLY A 672 2.31 -27.90 0.96
C GLY A 672 2.77 -28.05 -0.49
N GLN A 673 3.39 -27.01 -1.04
CA GLN A 673 3.89 -27.00 -2.42
C GLN A 673 4.81 -28.20 -2.73
N GLN A 674 4.43 -28.95 -3.77
CA GLN A 674 5.17 -30.08 -4.31
C GLN A 674 5.13 -30.09 -5.84
N ARG A 675 6.29 -30.29 -6.47
CA ARG A 675 6.39 -30.53 -7.91
C ARG A 675 5.89 -31.94 -8.24
N CYS A 676 5.10 -32.08 -9.30
CA CYS A 676 4.60 -33.35 -9.81
C CYS A 676 5.11 -33.62 -11.23
N SER A 677 5.03 -34.87 -11.69
CA SER A 677 5.19 -35.23 -13.10
C SER A 677 4.23 -36.35 -13.53
N GLY A 678 3.80 -36.33 -14.80
CA GLY A 678 2.93 -37.39 -15.36
C GLY A 678 1.65 -37.59 -14.54
N GLN A 679 1.43 -38.83 -14.08
CA GLN A 679 0.22 -39.22 -13.34
C GLN A 679 0.05 -38.43 -12.03
N GLU A 680 1.13 -38.05 -11.36
CA GLU A 680 1.05 -37.26 -10.13
C GLU A 680 0.33 -35.93 -10.35
N CYS A 681 0.46 -35.33 -11.55
CA CYS A 681 -0.22 -34.10 -11.94
C CYS A 681 -1.65 -34.32 -12.46
N GLY A 682 -2.21 -35.53 -12.36
CA GLY A 682 -3.50 -35.86 -12.98
C GLY A 682 -3.43 -35.96 -14.50
N THR A 683 -2.28 -36.37 -15.07
CA THR A 683 -2.13 -36.60 -16.53
C THR A 683 -1.72 -38.05 -16.81
N PRO A 684 -2.42 -38.80 -17.69
CA PRO A 684 -3.50 -38.35 -18.57
C PRO A 684 -4.90 -38.34 -17.90
N ILE A 685 -5.04 -38.88 -16.70
CA ILE A 685 -6.34 -38.99 -16.00
C ILE A 685 -6.39 -37.98 -14.85
N ARG A 686 -7.29 -37.00 -14.97
CA ARG A 686 -7.46 -35.87 -14.03
C ARG A 686 -7.55 -36.30 -12.56
N HIS A 687 -8.30 -37.37 -12.27
CA HIS A 687 -8.58 -37.82 -10.89
C HIS A 687 -7.58 -38.81 -10.30
N ASP A 688 -6.51 -39.15 -11.03
CA ASP A 688 -5.45 -40.05 -10.55
C ASP A 688 -4.26 -39.30 -9.90
N GLY A 689 -4.31 -37.97 -9.90
CA GLY A 689 -3.30 -37.10 -9.32
C GLY A 689 -3.28 -37.11 -7.79
N ILE A 690 -2.31 -36.40 -7.23
CA ILE A 690 -2.10 -36.28 -5.76
C ILE A 690 -3.00 -35.23 -5.10
N CYS A 691 -3.75 -34.48 -5.90
CA CYS A 691 -4.68 -33.45 -5.47
C CYS A 691 -6.12 -33.78 -5.90
N ASP A 692 -7.08 -33.14 -5.25
CA ASP A 692 -8.48 -33.17 -5.66
C ASP A 692 -8.76 -32.03 -6.67
N PRO A 693 -8.96 -32.34 -7.95
CA PRO A 693 -9.14 -31.31 -8.97
C PRO A 693 -10.57 -30.78 -9.05
N ASP A 694 -11.53 -31.39 -8.35
CA ASP A 694 -12.95 -31.04 -8.43
C ASP A 694 -13.45 -30.36 -7.15
N GLY A 695 -12.91 -30.74 -6.00
CA GLY A 695 -13.26 -30.15 -4.71
C GLY A 695 -14.65 -30.57 -4.20
N CYS A 696 -15.05 -30.02 -3.05
CA CYS A 696 -16.41 -30.15 -2.52
C CYS A 696 -17.17 -28.82 -2.65
N ASP A 697 -17.76 -28.56 -3.81
CA ASP A 697 -18.27 -27.24 -4.16
C ASP A 697 -19.66 -26.93 -3.59
N PHE A 698 -19.86 -25.68 -3.19
CA PHE A 698 -21.18 -25.13 -2.92
C PHE A 698 -21.43 -23.93 -3.83
N ASN A 699 -22.22 -24.15 -4.88
CA ASN A 699 -22.80 -23.12 -5.73
C ASN A 699 -24.32 -23.14 -5.54
N SER A 700 -24.92 -22.05 -5.03
CA SER A 700 -26.35 -21.97 -4.72
C SER A 700 -27.27 -22.34 -5.89
N TYR A 701 -26.89 -21.98 -7.11
CA TYR A 701 -27.65 -22.32 -8.31
C TYR A 701 -27.56 -23.83 -8.60
N ARG A 702 -26.35 -24.40 -8.51
CA ARG A 702 -26.10 -25.85 -8.64
C ARG A 702 -26.84 -26.66 -7.58
N MET A 703 -26.96 -26.12 -6.37
CA MET A 703 -27.72 -26.69 -5.24
C MET A 703 -29.24 -26.49 -5.35
N GLY A 704 -29.74 -25.93 -6.46
CA GLY A 704 -31.17 -25.85 -6.78
C GLY A 704 -31.85 -24.53 -6.39
N HIS A 705 -31.14 -23.59 -5.79
CA HIS A 705 -31.70 -22.29 -5.37
C HIS A 705 -31.41 -21.20 -6.42
N ARG A 706 -32.11 -21.28 -7.56
CA ARG A 706 -31.82 -20.46 -8.76
C ARG A 706 -32.00 -18.94 -8.58
N GLU A 707 -32.83 -18.51 -7.64
CA GLU A 707 -33.11 -17.08 -7.36
C GLU A 707 -32.26 -16.47 -6.23
N TYR A 708 -31.24 -17.19 -5.76
CA TYR A 708 -30.43 -16.73 -4.62
C TYR A 708 -29.42 -15.65 -5.01
N TYR A 709 -28.53 -15.95 -5.96
CA TYR A 709 -27.41 -15.10 -6.36
C TYR A 709 -27.51 -14.74 -7.84
N GLY A 710 -27.28 -13.47 -8.17
CA GLY A 710 -27.23 -12.96 -9.54
C GLY A 710 -27.85 -11.55 -9.68
N PRO A 711 -27.98 -11.02 -10.90
CA PRO A 711 -28.37 -9.63 -11.09
C PRO A 711 -29.83 -9.41 -10.65
N GLY A 712 -30.05 -8.57 -9.65
CA GLY A 712 -31.37 -8.27 -9.09
C GLY A 712 -31.98 -9.39 -8.23
N LYS A 713 -31.19 -10.41 -7.85
CA LYS A 713 -31.62 -11.53 -7.01
C LYS A 713 -31.46 -11.23 -5.51
N PHE A 714 -31.68 -12.24 -4.66
CA PHE A 714 -31.64 -12.07 -3.20
C PHE A 714 -30.29 -11.54 -2.69
N VAL A 715 -29.20 -12.05 -3.27
CA VAL A 715 -27.87 -11.45 -3.26
C VAL A 715 -27.66 -10.81 -4.63
N ASP A 716 -27.81 -9.48 -4.70
CA ASP A 716 -27.85 -8.70 -5.93
C ASP A 716 -26.42 -8.40 -6.42
N THR A 717 -26.02 -9.01 -7.54
CA THR A 717 -24.68 -8.82 -8.11
C THR A 717 -24.49 -7.51 -8.86
N ASN A 718 -25.55 -6.71 -9.06
CA ASN A 718 -25.41 -5.35 -9.60
C ASN A 718 -24.81 -4.38 -8.56
N LYS A 719 -24.68 -4.82 -7.31
CA LYS A 719 -24.17 -4.03 -6.20
C LYS A 719 -23.01 -4.75 -5.53
N LYS A 720 -22.14 -3.96 -4.91
CA LYS A 720 -21.12 -4.49 -3.99
C LYS A 720 -21.78 -5.30 -2.88
N MET A 721 -21.13 -6.39 -2.47
CA MET A 721 -21.56 -7.24 -1.37
C MET A 721 -20.37 -7.60 -0.48
N THR A 722 -20.63 -7.86 0.80
CA THR A 722 -19.65 -8.48 1.69
C THR A 722 -19.85 -9.99 1.69
N VAL A 723 -18.76 -10.73 1.54
CA VAL A 723 -18.71 -12.19 1.60
C VAL A 723 -17.96 -12.59 2.87
N VAL A 724 -18.59 -13.40 3.71
CA VAL A 724 -18.04 -13.92 4.96
C VAL A 724 -17.94 -15.43 4.87
N THR A 725 -16.78 -15.98 5.19
CA THR A 725 -16.53 -17.42 5.23
C THR A 725 -15.97 -17.82 6.59
N GLN A 726 -16.64 -18.74 7.25
CA GLN A 726 -16.32 -19.22 8.60
C GLN A 726 -15.78 -20.65 8.53
N PHE A 727 -14.69 -20.93 9.24
CA PHE A 727 -14.05 -22.24 9.29
C PHE A 727 -14.22 -22.84 10.67
N LEU A 728 -15.28 -23.62 10.87
CA LEU A 728 -15.64 -24.13 12.18
C LEU A 728 -14.92 -25.43 12.48
N THR A 729 -14.45 -25.56 13.71
CA THR A 729 -13.75 -26.76 14.19
C THR A 729 -14.61 -27.53 15.19
N ASP A 730 -14.37 -28.84 15.27
CA ASP A 730 -15.07 -29.79 16.17
C ASP A 730 -15.13 -29.35 17.65
N ASN A 731 -14.13 -28.60 18.10
CA ASN A 731 -13.96 -28.17 19.48
C ASN A 731 -13.97 -26.64 19.66
N ASN A 732 -14.38 -25.88 18.64
CA ASN A 732 -14.34 -24.41 18.63
C ASN A 732 -12.97 -23.82 19.04
N SER A 733 -11.87 -24.50 18.67
CA SER A 733 -10.49 -24.07 18.88
C SER A 733 -9.74 -23.99 17.54
N THR A 734 -8.73 -23.11 17.46
CA THR A 734 -7.83 -22.99 16.30
C THR A 734 -6.96 -24.24 16.10
N THR A 735 -6.99 -25.20 17.04
CA THR A 735 -6.28 -26.48 16.99
C THR A 735 -7.21 -27.68 16.72
N GLY A 736 -8.51 -27.46 16.56
CA GLY A 736 -9.48 -28.50 16.27
C GLY A 736 -9.48 -28.96 14.82
N THR A 737 -10.23 -30.03 14.55
CA THR A 737 -10.43 -30.54 13.18
C THR A 737 -11.47 -29.68 12.48
N LEU A 738 -11.21 -29.26 11.24
CA LEU A 738 -12.22 -28.56 10.42
C LEU A 738 -13.41 -29.49 10.16
N VAL A 739 -14.62 -29.04 10.53
CA VAL A 739 -15.86 -29.83 10.39
C VAL A 739 -16.91 -29.15 9.52
N GLU A 740 -16.88 -27.82 9.41
CA GLU A 740 -17.87 -27.07 8.64
C GLU A 740 -17.25 -25.79 8.06
N ILE A 741 -17.54 -25.52 6.79
CA ILE A 741 -17.27 -24.23 6.15
C ILE A 741 -18.61 -23.55 5.86
N ARG A 742 -18.87 -22.43 6.54
CA ARG A 742 -20.13 -21.70 6.46
C ARG A 742 -19.97 -20.40 5.69
N ARG A 743 -20.99 -20.06 4.90
CA ARG A 743 -21.06 -18.85 4.08
C ARG A 743 -22.13 -17.90 4.59
N ILE A 744 -21.81 -16.61 4.63
CA ILE A 744 -22.75 -15.52 4.94
C ILE A 744 -22.46 -14.37 3.96
N TYR A 745 -23.51 -13.66 3.55
CA TYR A 745 -23.40 -12.42 2.79
C TYR A 745 -23.90 -11.23 3.61
N VAL A 746 -23.35 -10.05 3.38
CA VAL A 746 -23.93 -8.79 3.89
C VAL A 746 -24.12 -7.82 2.73
N GLN A 747 -25.34 -7.35 2.54
CA GLN A 747 -25.68 -6.38 1.50
C GLN A 747 -26.78 -5.45 2.00
N ASP A 748 -26.62 -4.14 1.74
CA ASP A 748 -27.56 -3.11 2.19
C ASP A 748 -27.88 -3.20 3.72
N GLY A 749 -26.88 -3.55 4.53
CA GLY A 749 -26.99 -3.71 5.99
C GLY A 749 -27.72 -4.98 6.46
N LYS A 750 -28.10 -5.87 5.54
CA LYS A 750 -28.78 -7.14 5.83
C LYS A 750 -27.78 -8.28 5.85
N VAL A 751 -27.80 -9.08 6.90
CA VAL A 751 -27.03 -10.32 7.01
C VAL A 751 -27.87 -11.44 6.40
N ILE A 752 -27.37 -11.99 5.30
CA ILE A 752 -28.01 -12.99 4.46
C ILE A 752 -27.28 -14.32 4.67
N PRO A 753 -27.89 -15.31 5.36
CA PRO A 753 -27.36 -16.67 5.45
C PRO A 753 -27.24 -17.30 4.06
N ASN A 754 -26.37 -18.28 3.90
CA ASN A 754 -26.29 -19.05 2.67
C ASN A 754 -27.63 -19.69 2.30
N SER A 755 -27.85 -19.92 1.00
CA SER A 755 -29.01 -20.70 0.54
C SER A 755 -28.94 -22.13 1.06
N LYS A 756 -30.10 -22.75 1.27
CA LYS A 756 -30.18 -24.20 1.48
C LYS A 756 -30.21 -24.96 0.15
N VAL A 757 -29.71 -26.20 0.16
CA VAL A 757 -29.93 -27.16 -0.91
C VAL A 757 -31.43 -27.37 -1.14
N ASN A 758 -31.86 -27.31 -2.40
CA ASN A 758 -33.26 -27.34 -2.82
C ASN A 758 -33.56 -28.53 -3.75
N PHE A 759 -33.26 -29.74 -3.27
CA PHE A 759 -33.62 -31.01 -3.92
C PHE A 759 -34.35 -31.92 -2.91
N PRO A 760 -35.63 -31.63 -2.60
CA PRO A 760 -36.34 -32.30 -1.52
C PRO A 760 -36.45 -33.81 -1.75
N GLY A 761 -35.99 -34.59 -0.77
CA GLY A 761 -35.98 -36.06 -0.83
C GLY A 761 -34.77 -36.67 -1.54
N LEU A 762 -33.94 -35.87 -2.22
CA LEU A 762 -32.65 -36.31 -2.76
C LEU A 762 -31.49 -35.94 -1.82
N LEU A 763 -31.47 -34.71 -1.33
CA LEU A 763 -30.44 -34.19 -0.42
C LEU A 763 -31.09 -33.57 0.82
N GLU A 764 -30.38 -33.63 1.95
CA GLU A 764 -30.73 -32.84 3.12
C GLU A 764 -30.57 -31.34 2.81
N PRO A 765 -31.33 -30.45 3.47
CA PRO A 765 -31.32 -29.02 3.19
C PRO A 765 -30.10 -28.32 3.83
N PHE A 766 -28.89 -28.78 3.49
CA PHE A 766 -27.63 -28.19 3.92
C PHE A 766 -27.49 -26.75 3.41
N ASP A 767 -26.84 -25.90 4.18
CA ASP A 767 -26.48 -24.51 3.84
C ASP A 767 -24.97 -24.24 4.04
N SER A 768 -24.19 -25.29 4.24
CA SER A 768 -22.78 -25.24 4.57
C SER A 768 -22.07 -26.48 4.01
N ILE A 769 -20.73 -26.40 3.92
CA ILE A 769 -19.92 -27.55 3.50
C ILE A 769 -19.53 -28.34 4.76
N THR A 770 -19.94 -29.60 4.81
CA THR A 770 -19.59 -30.60 5.84
C THR A 770 -19.20 -31.90 5.16
N GLU A 771 -18.56 -32.83 5.88
CA GLU A 771 -18.22 -34.16 5.31
C GLU A 771 -19.46 -34.87 4.74
N LYS A 772 -20.59 -34.81 5.47
CA LYS A 772 -21.85 -35.40 5.03
C LYS A 772 -22.40 -34.73 3.77
N PHE A 773 -22.35 -33.40 3.69
CA PHE A 773 -22.74 -32.66 2.49
C PHE A 773 -21.89 -33.10 1.28
N CYS A 774 -20.56 -33.21 1.45
CA CYS A 774 -19.67 -33.62 0.37
C CYS A 774 -19.99 -35.04 -0.12
N ASP A 775 -20.19 -35.99 0.80
CA ASP A 775 -20.51 -37.37 0.44
C ASP A 775 -21.86 -37.50 -0.28
N ASP A 776 -22.89 -36.82 0.25
CA ASP A 776 -24.24 -36.90 -0.30
C ASP A 776 -24.35 -36.19 -1.65
N THR A 777 -23.69 -35.03 -1.83
CA THR A 777 -23.67 -34.32 -3.12
C THR A 777 -22.92 -35.09 -4.18
N LYS A 778 -21.69 -35.56 -3.92
CA LYS A 778 -20.92 -36.36 -4.89
C LYS A 778 -21.66 -37.63 -5.29
N ARG A 779 -22.31 -38.31 -4.33
CA ARG A 779 -23.16 -39.48 -4.62
C ARG A 779 -24.37 -39.12 -5.48
N SER A 780 -25.08 -38.04 -5.14
CA SER A 780 -26.34 -37.67 -5.80
C SER A 780 -26.13 -37.07 -7.19
N PHE A 781 -25.00 -36.40 -7.41
CA PHE A 781 -24.63 -35.83 -8.71
C PHE A 781 -23.84 -36.81 -9.59
N GLU A 782 -23.49 -37.99 -9.05
CA GLU A 782 -22.67 -39.01 -9.71
C GLU A 782 -21.27 -38.48 -10.11
N ASP A 783 -20.71 -37.60 -9.29
CA ASP A 783 -19.39 -37.01 -9.47
C ASP A 783 -18.28 -37.91 -8.88
N ALA A 784 -17.04 -37.71 -9.31
CA ALA A 784 -15.89 -38.39 -8.73
C ALA A 784 -15.73 -38.05 -7.24
N THR A 785 -15.42 -39.05 -6.42
CA THR A 785 -15.21 -38.89 -4.96
C THR A 785 -13.76 -38.51 -4.60
N SER A 786 -13.08 -37.74 -5.45
CA SER A 786 -11.68 -37.34 -5.26
C SER A 786 -11.45 -36.59 -3.94
N PHE A 787 -12.40 -35.75 -3.52
CA PHE A 787 -12.36 -35.04 -2.23
C PHE A 787 -12.09 -35.99 -1.05
N GLN A 788 -12.89 -37.05 -0.92
CA GLN A 788 -12.72 -38.03 0.14
C GLN A 788 -11.47 -38.89 -0.04
N LYS A 789 -11.13 -39.22 -1.30
CA LYS A 789 -9.88 -39.95 -1.61
C LYS A 789 -8.67 -39.16 -1.11
N GLN A 790 -8.67 -37.84 -1.23
CA GLN A 790 -7.57 -37.00 -0.75
C GLN A 790 -7.64 -36.65 0.74
N GLY A 791 -8.72 -37.01 1.45
CA GLY A 791 -8.82 -36.94 2.90
C GLY A 791 -9.79 -35.88 3.45
N GLY A 792 -10.64 -35.32 2.59
CA GLY A 792 -11.80 -34.53 2.98
C GLY A 792 -11.48 -33.22 3.73
N LEU A 793 -12.46 -32.74 4.50
CA LEU A 793 -12.32 -31.53 5.30
C LEU A 793 -11.28 -31.69 6.40
N ALA A 794 -11.15 -32.89 6.97
CA ALA A 794 -10.13 -33.16 7.97
C ALA A 794 -8.70 -32.92 7.43
N HIS A 795 -8.41 -33.32 6.18
CA HIS A 795 -7.13 -33.03 5.57
C HIS A 795 -6.99 -31.56 5.17
N MET A 796 -8.04 -30.96 4.60
CA MET A 796 -8.06 -29.53 4.28
C MET A 796 -7.77 -28.68 5.53
N GLY A 797 -8.35 -29.04 6.69
CA GLY A 797 -8.10 -28.37 7.96
C GLY A 797 -6.63 -28.46 8.39
N ARG A 798 -5.98 -29.62 8.25
CA ARG A 798 -4.54 -29.76 8.53
C ARG A 798 -3.69 -28.87 7.61
N SER A 799 -4.06 -28.76 6.34
CA SER A 799 -3.41 -27.85 5.39
C SER A 799 -3.58 -26.39 5.82
N LEU A 800 -4.80 -25.95 6.12
CA LEU A 800 -5.11 -24.58 6.56
C LEU A 800 -4.40 -24.21 7.87
N ALA A 801 -4.11 -25.18 8.74
CA ALA A 801 -3.36 -24.97 9.98
C ALA A 801 -1.88 -24.62 9.75
N LYS A 802 -1.33 -24.89 8.55
CA LYS A 802 0.08 -24.59 8.21
C LYS A 802 0.28 -23.15 7.74
N GLY A 803 -0.81 -22.44 7.44
CA GLY A 803 -0.79 -21.10 6.86
C GLY A 803 -0.88 -21.15 5.35
N HIS A 804 -1.77 -20.34 4.79
CA HIS A 804 -2.01 -20.22 3.35
C HIS A 804 -1.78 -18.79 2.87
N VAL A 805 -1.37 -18.65 1.61
CA VAL A 805 -1.22 -17.37 0.92
C VAL A 805 -2.54 -16.96 0.29
N LEU A 806 -2.95 -15.70 0.48
CA LEU A 806 -4.13 -15.14 -0.16
C LEU A 806 -3.82 -14.79 -1.63
N VAL A 807 -4.65 -15.31 -2.53
CA VAL A 807 -4.62 -15.06 -3.98
C VAL A 807 -5.85 -14.29 -4.40
N LEU A 808 -5.66 -13.29 -5.28
CA LEU A 808 -6.74 -12.58 -5.95
C LEU A 808 -6.47 -12.59 -7.46
N SER A 809 -7.44 -12.98 -8.27
CA SER A 809 -7.25 -13.10 -9.72
C SER A 809 -8.50 -12.72 -10.52
N ILE A 810 -8.28 -12.53 -11.82
CA ILE A 810 -9.33 -12.43 -12.84
C ILE A 810 -8.86 -13.19 -14.08
N TRP A 811 -9.69 -14.10 -14.60
CA TRP A 811 -9.32 -14.98 -15.71
C TRP A 811 -10.54 -15.48 -16.49
N ASP A 812 -10.29 -15.89 -17.73
CA ASP A 812 -11.17 -16.68 -18.60
C ASP A 812 -10.61 -18.10 -18.77
N ASP A 813 -11.49 -19.06 -19.08
CA ASP A 813 -11.16 -20.48 -19.02
C ASP A 813 -10.95 -21.09 -20.41
N HIS A 814 -9.68 -21.34 -20.74
CA HIS A 814 -9.28 -22.01 -21.98
C HIS A 814 -9.55 -23.53 -22.01
N GLY A 815 -9.92 -24.14 -20.88
CA GLY A 815 -10.17 -25.57 -20.75
C GLY A 815 -11.65 -25.94 -20.86
N ALA A 816 -12.54 -25.20 -20.20
CA ALA A 816 -13.97 -25.50 -20.13
C ALA A 816 -14.88 -24.27 -20.26
N ASN A 817 -14.36 -23.12 -20.73
CA ASN A 817 -15.11 -21.89 -21.02
C ASN A 817 -15.93 -21.35 -19.82
N MET A 818 -15.52 -21.67 -18.59
CA MET A 818 -16.19 -21.28 -17.33
C MET A 818 -17.57 -21.91 -17.13
N LEU A 819 -17.95 -22.86 -17.98
CA LEU A 819 -19.29 -23.47 -17.97
C LEU A 819 -19.57 -24.27 -16.69
N TRP A 820 -18.51 -24.75 -16.05
CA TRP A 820 -18.57 -25.44 -14.75
C TRP A 820 -18.99 -24.50 -13.60
N LEU A 821 -18.87 -23.18 -13.77
CA LEU A 821 -19.28 -22.18 -12.79
C LEU A 821 -20.67 -21.59 -13.11
N ASP A 822 -20.92 -21.21 -14.36
CA ASP A 822 -22.03 -20.32 -14.72
C ASP A 822 -23.03 -20.86 -15.77
N SER A 823 -22.84 -22.08 -16.26
CA SER A 823 -23.67 -22.70 -17.30
C SER A 823 -24.09 -24.14 -16.95
N SER A 824 -24.51 -24.92 -17.93
CA SER A 824 -24.78 -26.36 -17.80
C SER A 824 -23.54 -27.16 -18.19
N TYR A 825 -22.99 -27.93 -17.25
CA TYR A 825 -21.76 -28.68 -17.47
C TYR A 825 -21.80 -30.09 -16.87
N PRO A 826 -21.45 -31.14 -17.65
CA PRO A 826 -21.04 -31.11 -19.06
C PRO A 826 -22.15 -30.67 -20.04
N THR A 827 -21.78 -30.09 -21.19
CA THR A 827 -22.73 -29.43 -22.12
C THR A 827 -23.70 -30.38 -22.83
N ASN A 828 -23.37 -31.67 -22.88
CA ASN A 828 -24.20 -32.73 -23.46
C ASN A 828 -25.15 -33.37 -22.43
N ALA A 829 -25.03 -33.03 -21.16
CA ALA A 829 -25.90 -33.55 -20.10
C ALA A 829 -27.23 -32.78 -20.06
N ASN A 830 -28.28 -33.43 -19.55
CA ASN A 830 -29.58 -32.79 -19.36
C ASN A 830 -29.48 -31.69 -18.28
N PRO A 831 -29.76 -30.40 -18.58
CA PRO A 831 -29.71 -29.31 -17.60
C PRO A 831 -30.65 -29.47 -16.40
N ASN A 832 -31.68 -30.32 -16.51
CA ASN A 832 -32.61 -30.60 -15.43
C ASN A 832 -32.11 -31.70 -14.48
N LYS A 833 -31.03 -32.42 -14.82
CA LYS A 833 -30.41 -33.38 -13.88
C LYS A 833 -29.74 -32.60 -12.74
N PRO A 834 -29.94 -32.98 -11.47
CA PRO A 834 -29.24 -32.38 -10.33
C PRO A 834 -27.72 -32.35 -10.55
N GLY A 835 -27.08 -31.23 -10.22
CA GLY A 835 -25.63 -31.04 -10.37
C GLY A 835 -25.14 -30.54 -11.74
N ILE A 836 -25.98 -30.55 -12.79
CA ILE A 836 -25.57 -30.13 -14.14
C ILE A 836 -25.63 -28.61 -14.33
N ALA A 837 -26.78 -27.99 -14.06
CA ALA A 837 -26.96 -26.55 -14.24
C ALA A 837 -26.34 -25.77 -13.07
N ARG A 838 -25.35 -24.93 -13.35
CA ARG A 838 -24.59 -24.13 -12.38
C ARG A 838 -24.84 -22.62 -12.51
N GLY A 839 -25.51 -22.19 -13.58
CA GLY A 839 -25.97 -20.82 -13.78
C GLY A 839 -26.85 -20.68 -15.02
N THR A 840 -27.05 -19.44 -15.47
CA THR A 840 -27.94 -19.09 -16.58
C THR A 840 -27.22 -18.83 -17.90
N CYS A 841 -25.88 -18.91 -17.94
CA CYS A 841 -25.11 -18.64 -19.14
C CYS A 841 -25.33 -19.73 -20.21
N ALA A 842 -25.28 -19.35 -21.48
CA ALA A 842 -25.45 -20.28 -22.59
C ALA A 842 -24.27 -21.25 -22.68
N THR A 843 -24.49 -22.48 -23.16
CA THR A 843 -23.44 -23.51 -23.24
C THR A 843 -22.38 -23.23 -24.31
N ASP A 844 -22.63 -22.28 -25.20
CA ASP A 844 -21.68 -21.78 -26.21
C ASP A 844 -21.00 -20.46 -25.80
N SER A 845 -21.29 -19.95 -24.60
CA SER A 845 -20.63 -18.77 -24.02
C SER A 845 -19.24 -19.09 -23.47
N GLY A 846 -18.53 -18.04 -23.05
CA GLY A 846 -17.28 -18.17 -22.30
C GLY A 846 -16.05 -18.58 -23.10
N LYS A 847 -16.13 -18.69 -24.42
CA LYS A 847 -14.96 -18.89 -25.27
C LYS A 847 -13.99 -17.71 -25.09
N PRO A 848 -12.70 -17.95 -24.78
CA PRO A 848 -11.73 -16.89 -24.52
C PRO A 848 -11.72 -15.78 -25.58
N GLU A 849 -11.68 -16.14 -26.87
CA GLU A 849 -11.67 -15.18 -27.98
C GLU A 849 -12.90 -14.24 -27.96
N ASP A 850 -14.09 -14.81 -27.72
CA ASP A 850 -15.34 -14.05 -27.67
C ASP A 850 -15.38 -13.13 -26.44
N VAL A 851 -14.96 -13.64 -25.27
CA VAL A 851 -14.98 -12.88 -24.01
C VAL A 851 -13.96 -11.73 -24.03
N GLN A 852 -12.75 -11.99 -24.51
CA GLN A 852 -11.68 -10.99 -24.65
C GLN A 852 -12.05 -9.87 -25.63
N GLN A 853 -12.78 -10.21 -26.71
CA GLN A 853 -13.25 -9.23 -27.68
C GLN A 853 -14.45 -8.42 -27.17
N ASN A 854 -15.44 -9.09 -26.57
CA ASN A 854 -16.72 -8.47 -26.22
C ASN A 854 -16.70 -7.76 -24.86
N HIS A 855 -15.79 -8.14 -23.97
CA HIS A 855 -15.74 -7.63 -22.60
C HIS A 855 -14.34 -7.16 -22.14
N PRO A 856 -13.61 -6.36 -22.95
CA PRO A 856 -12.25 -5.95 -22.59
C PRO A 856 -12.18 -5.09 -21.33
N ASP A 857 -13.23 -4.32 -21.05
CA ASP A 857 -13.34 -3.44 -19.87
C ASP A 857 -13.90 -4.14 -18.62
N ALA A 858 -14.13 -5.46 -18.68
CA ALA A 858 -14.53 -6.24 -17.52
C ALA A 858 -13.48 -6.11 -16.42
N GLN A 859 -13.96 -6.07 -15.17
CA GLN A 859 -13.09 -5.92 -14.01
C GLN A 859 -13.77 -6.45 -12.75
N VAL A 860 -12.96 -6.80 -11.77
CA VAL A 860 -13.40 -7.14 -10.41
C VAL A 860 -12.76 -6.20 -9.41
N VAL A 861 -13.50 -5.85 -8.36
CA VAL A 861 -12.96 -5.06 -7.24
C VAL A 861 -13.10 -5.87 -5.96
N PHE A 862 -11.97 -6.22 -5.36
CA PHE A 862 -11.90 -6.80 -4.02
C PHE A 862 -11.54 -5.71 -3.03
N SER A 863 -12.24 -5.60 -1.91
CA SER A 863 -11.97 -4.56 -0.93
C SER A 863 -12.28 -4.98 0.49
N ASN A 864 -11.90 -4.15 1.47
CA ASN A 864 -12.35 -4.31 2.86
C ASN A 864 -12.04 -5.70 3.45
N ILE A 865 -10.86 -6.23 3.16
CA ILE A 865 -10.45 -7.56 3.65
C ILE A 865 -10.29 -7.50 5.17
N LYS A 866 -10.97 -8.42 5.85
CA LYS A 866 -10.98 -8.60 7.30
C LYS A 866 -10.78 -10.07 7.64
N PHE A 867 -10.05 -10.33 8.71
CA PHE A 867 -9.81 -11.67 9.21
C PHE A 867 -9.82 -11.66 10.73
N GLY A 868 -10.51 -12.61 11.38
CA GLY A 868 -10.67 -12.53 12.83
C GLY A 868 -11.46 -13.67 13.47
N ASP A 869 -11.83 -13.47 14.73
CA ASP A 869 -12.70 -14.39 15.48
C ASP A 869 -14.06 -14.55 14.78
N ILE A 870 -14.68 -15.72 14.89
CA ILE A 870 -16.03 -15.97 14.37
C ILE A 870 -17.02 -14.91 14.92
N GLY A 871 -17.72 -14.23 14.02
CA GLY A 871 -18.70 -13.17 14.30
C GLY A 871 -18.10 -11.79 14.59
N SER A 872 -16.83 -11.52 14.28
CA SER A 872 -16.15 -10.25 14.55
C SER A 872 -16.00 -9.32 13.34
N THR A 873 -16.14 -9.82 12.11
CA THR A 873 -15.79 -9.08 10.88
C THR A 873 -16.98 -8.40 10.21
N TYR A 874 -18.21 -8.72 10.62
CA TYR A 874 -19.44 -8.24 10.01
C TYR A 874 -20.51 -7.87 11.04
N SER A 875 -21.48 -7.05 10.61
CA SER A 875 -22.62 -6.61 11.42
C SER A 875 -23.81 -6.33 10.52
N GLY A 876 -25.03 -6.48 11.03
CA GLY A 876 -26.24 -6.11 10.31
C GLY A 876 -27.47 -6.85 10.84
N THR A 877 -28.60 -6.68 10.16
CA THR A 877 -29.86 -7.30 10.53
C THR A 877 -30.02 -8.64 9.81
N LEU A 878 -30.16 -9.73 10.56
CA LEU A 878 -30.39 -11.06 9.99
C LEU A 878 -31.72 -11.10 9.24
N VAL A 879 -31.69 -11.63 8.01
CA VAL A 879 -32.88 -11.87 7.20
C VAL A 879 -33.06 -13.37 6.92
N SER A 880 -34.31 -13.82 6.81
CA SER A 880 -34.63 -15.17 6.38
C SER A 880 -34.50 -15.30 4.86
N VAL A 881 -33.78 -16.33 4.40
CA VAL A 881 -33.75 -16.70 2.97
C VAL A 881 -35.12 -17.29 2.60
N PRO A 882 -35.79 -16.80 1.54
CA PRO A 882 -37.08 -17.34 1.10
C PRO A 882 -36.97 -18.80 0.67
N GLU A 883 -37.96 -19.62 1.00
CA GLU A 883 -38.10 -20.93 0.38
C GLU A 883 -38.52 -20.77 -1.09
N VAL A 884 -37.86 -21.51 -1.98
CA VAL A 884 -38.16 -21.52 -3.42
C VAL A 884 -38.63 -22.90 -3.85
N PRO A 885 -39.54 -22.99 -4.83
CA PRO A 885 -39.98 -24.26 -5.37
C PRO A 885 -38.79 -25.04 -5.97
N PRO A 886 -38.88 -26.38 -6.04
CA PRO A 886 -37.82 -27.20 -6.64
C PRO A 886 -37.52 -26.79 -8.09
N PRO A 887 -36.30 -27.04 -8.58
CA PRO A 887 -35.93 -26.72 -9.96
C PRO A 887 -36.90 -27.32 -11.00
N PRO A 888 -37.20 -26.60 -12.10
CA PRO A 888 -38.02 -27.13 -13.19
C PRO A 888 -37.47 -28.47 -13.71
N GLY A 889 -38.35 -29.46 -13.87
CA GLY A 889 -37.99 -30.81 -14.34
C GLY A 889 -37.47 -31.75 -13.25
N TYR A 890 -37.26 -31.28 -12.01
CA TYR A 890 -37.04 -32.15 -10.87
C TYR A 890 -38.39 -32.61 -10.29
N THR A 891 -38.66 -33.91 -10.37
CA THR A 891 -39.75 -34.55 -9.61
C THR A 891 -39.16 -35.20 -8.38
N PRO A 892 -39.55 -34.77 -7.16
CA PRO A 892 -39.15 -35.45 -5.93
C PRO A 892 -39.48 -36.95 -6.02
N PRO A 893 -38.62 -37.84 -5.51
CA PRO A 893 -38.95 -39.27 -5.40
C PRO A 893 -40.30 -39.40 -4.68
N GLY A 894 -41.25 -40.09 -5.31
CA GLY A 894 -42.68 -40.04 -4.97
C GLY A 894 -42.99 -40.20 -3.47
N GLY A 895 -43.32 -39.09 -2.82
CA GLY A 895 -44.04 -39.03 -1.57
C GLY A 895 -45.42 -38.45 -1.83
N ASN A 896 -46.45 -39.31 -1.82
CA ASN A 896 -47.84 -38.91 -1.97
C ASN A 896 -48.21 -37.85 -0.90
N PRO A 897 -48.86 -36.72 -1.24
CA PRO A 897 -49.49 -35.87 -0.24
C PRO A 897 -50.82 -36.52 0.17
N THR A 898 -50.78 -37.53 1.06
CA THR A 898 -52.02 -38.05 1.65
C THR A 898 -52.47 -37.13 2.78
N THR A 899 -53.45 -36.30 2.46
CA THR A 899 -54.38 -35.70 3.43
C THR A 899 -55.26 -36.78 4.08
N GLY A 900 -55.18 -36.87 5.42
CA GLY A 900 -56.26 -37.28 6.33
C GLY A 900 -56.13 -38.65 7.02
N PRO A 901 -56.91 -38.94 8.10
CA PRO A 901 -57.56 -38.06 9.08
C PRO A 901 -57.24 -38.44 10.55
N THR A 902 -57.68 -37.57 11.47
CA THR A 902 -57.76 -37.77 12.92
C THR A 902 -58.48 -39.07 13.31
N GLN A 903 -57.88 -39.93 14.15
CA GLN A 903 -58.58 -40.68 15.21
C GLN A 903 -57.65 -41.45 16.16
N THR A 904 -58.19 -41.68 17.35
CA THR A 904 -57.68 -41.99 18.67
C THR A 904 -57.47 -43.49 19.00
N VAL A 905 -56.47 -43.79 19.88
CA VAL A 905 -56.50 -44.77 21.03
C VAL A 905 -56.35 -46.29 20.67
N PRO A 906 -55.81 -47.22 21.52
CA PRO A 906 -54.65 -47.22 22.44
C PRO A 906 -53.86 -48.59 22.56
N THR A 907 -52.78 -48.60 23.36
CA THR A 907 -52.17 -49.69 24.19
C THR A 907 -51.75 -51.07 23.63
N ALA A 908 -50.44 -51.37 23.66
CA ALA A 908 -49.84 -52.55 24.34
C ALA A 908 -48.29 -52.45 24.44
N THR A 909 -47.75 -52.57 25.67
CA THR A 909 -46.34 -52.79 26.11
C THR A 909 -45.94 -54.28 25.98
N PRO A 910 -44.71 -54.77 26.30
CA PRO A 910 -43.38 -54.16 26.57
C PRO A 910 -42.20 -54.82 25.77
N THR A 911 -41.02 -54.21 25.63
CA THR A 911 -39.84 -54.44 26.49
C THR A 911 -38.64 -53.58 26.07
N THR A 912 -37.85 -53.15 27.06
CA THR A 912 -36.69 -52.23 27.06
C THR A 912 -35.50 -52.74 26.23
N PRO A 913 -34.62 -51.87 25.68
CA PRO A 913 -33.45 -51.44 26.46
C PRO A 913 -32.90 -50.01 26.22
N THR A 914 -32.39 -49.44 27.32
CA THR A 914 -31.29 -48.48 27.52
C THR A 914 -31.40 -47.01 27.07
N VAL A 915 -31.49 -46.16 28.09
CA VAL A 915 -31.51 -44.69 28.10
C VAL A 915 -30.09 -44.13 27.99
N THR A 916 -29.89 -43.11 27.16
CA THR A 916 -28.91 -42.04 27.43
C THR A 916 -29.67 -40.71 27.51
N ASN A 917 -29.52 -40.03 28.64
CA ASN A 917 -30.27 -38.80 28.95
C ASN A 917 -29.85 -37.65 28.00
N PRO A 918 -30.80 -36.87 27.46
CA PRO A 918 -30.49 -35.59 26.82
C PRO A 918 -29.95 -34.58 27.86
N ALA A 919 -29.07 -33.69 27.41
CA ALA A 919 -28.49 -32.62 28.22
C ALA A 919 -29.58 -31.78 28.90
N PRO A 920 -29.37 -31.29 30.14
CA PRO A 920 -30.37 -30.50 30.85
C PRO A 920 -30.72 -29.22 30.08
N ALA A 921 -32.01 -28.94 29.94
CA ALA A 921 -32.49 -27.66 29.43
C ALA A 921 -31.93 -26.51 30.28
N ALA A 922 -31.57 -25.39 29.63
CA ALA A 922 -31.13 -24.20 30.34
C ALA A 922 -32.17 -23.80 31.39
N THR A 923 -31.72 -23.57 32.63
CA THR A 923 -32.56 -23.20 33.77
C THR A 923 -32.30 -21.75 34.15
N GLN A 924 -33.37 -21.00 34.42
CA GLN A 924 -33.32 -19.61 34.82
C GLN A 924 -33.03 -19.45 36.31
N THR A 925 -32.22 -18.46 36.68
CA THR A 925 -31.89 -18.14 38.09
C THR A 925 -33.11 -17.65 38.88
N LYS A 926 -33.10 -17.81 40.21
CA LYS A 926 -34.12 -17.22 41.08
C LYS A 926 -34.17 -15.70 40.87
N TYR A 927 -35.36 -15.16 40.69
CA TYR A 927 -35.68 -13.80 40.25
C TYR A 927 -35.42 -13.47 38.77
N GLY A 928 -35.01 -14.43 37.94
CA GLY A 928 -34.92 -14.25 36.50
C GLY A 928 -36.29 -14.34 35.80
N GLN A 929 -36.43 -13.66 34.66
CA GLN A 929 -37.63 -13.78 33.82
C GLN A 929 -37.71 -15.19 33.23
N CYS A 930 -38.87 -15.82 33.32
CA CYS A 930 -39.13 -17.20 32.87
C CYS A 930 -40.31 -17.29 31.90
N GLY A 931 -40.89 -16.16 31.50
CA GLY A 931 -42.03 -16.10 30.59
C GLY A 931 -42.53 -14.69 30.35
N GLY A 932 -43.56 -14.58 29.50
CA GLY A 932 -44.14 -13.33 29.04
C GLY A 932 -44.23 -13.26 27.52
N VAL A 933 -45.22 -12.57 26.99
CA VAL A 933 -45.36 -12.35 25.53
C VAL A 933 -44.10 -11.69 24.99
N GLY A 934 -43.42 -12.38 24.05
CA GLY A 934 -42.16 -11.94 23.43
C GLY A 934 -40.87 -12.44 24.09
N TYR A 935 -40.94 -13.21 25.17
CA TYR A 935 -39.76 -13.77 25.84
C TYR A 935 -39.27 -15.08 25.18
N SER A 936 -37.99 -15.15 24.80
CA SER A 936 -37.35 -16.30 24.13
C SER A 936 -36.27 -17.02 24.95
N GLY A 937 -36.09 -16.64 26.23
CA GLY A 937 -35.09 -17.23 27.12
C GLY A 937 -35.59 -18.48 27.87
N PRO A 938 -34.78 -19.00 28.83
CA PRO A 938 -35.12 -20.19 29.60
C PRO A 938 -36.44 -20.04 30.36
N THR A 939 -37.34 -21.01 30.21
CA THR A 939 -38.68 -21.00 30.84
C THR A 939 -38.74 -21.83 32.13
N GLN A 940 -37.74 -22.66 32.38
CA GLN A 940 -37.66 -23.51 33.56
C GLN A 940 -36.85 -22.80 34.66
N CYS A 941 -37.37 -22.70 35.87
CA CYS A 941 -36.69 -22.04 36.99
C CYS A 941 -35.73 -22.97 37.72
N ALA A 942 -34.69 -22.40 38.35
CA ALA A 942 -33.77 -23.14 39.21
C ALA A 942 -34.53 -23.84 40.35
N SER A 943 -34.01 -24.99 40.78
CA SER A 943 -34.60 -25.83 41.82
C SER A 943 -34.97 -25.01 43.07
N GLY A 944 -36.21 -25.17 43.55
CA GLY A 944 -36.76 -24.42 44.69
C GLY A 944 -37.39 -23.06 44.34
N SER A 945 -37.54 -22.73 43.06
CA SER A 945 -38.31 -21.57 42.59
C SER A 945 -39.29 -21.95 41.48
N THR A 946 -40.38 -21.20 41.36
CA THR A 946 -41.46 -21.46 40.39
C THR A 946 -41.73 -20.23 39.53
N CYS A 947 -41.97 -20.45 38.24
CA CYS A 947 -42.28 -19.38 37.31
C CYS A 947 -43.68 -18.83 37.60
N THR A 948 -43.74 -17.62 38.16
CA THR A 948 -44.99 -16.96 38.53
C THR A 948 -45.25 -15.81 37.57
N ALA A 949 -46.42 -15.81 36.92
CA ALA A 949 -46.84 -14.74 36.03
C ALA A 949 -47.15 -13.49 36.86
N ILE A 950 -46.45 -12.38 36.57
CA ILE A 950 -46.71 -11.08 37.19
C ILE A 950 -47.69 -10.29 36.32
N ASN A 951 -47.50 -10.35 35.00
CA ASN A 951 -48.42 -9.83 34.00
C ASN A 951 -48.24 -10.56 32.66
N GLN A 952 -49.04 -10.22 31.65
CA GLN A 952 -49.00 -10.86 30.33
C GLN A 952 -47.64 -10.79 29.61
N PHE A 953 -46.80 -9.81 29.93
CA PHE A 953 -45.48 -9.61 29.31
C PHE A 953 -44.32 -10.10 30.19
N TYR A 954 -44.58 -10.52 31.43
CA TYR A 954 -43.53 -10.84 32.39
C TYR A 954 -43.94 -11.89 33.42
N SER A 955 -43.21 -13.02 33.40
CA SER A 955 -43.24 -14.05 34.44
C SER A 955 -41.86 -14.18 35.05
N GLN A 956 -41.77 -14.42 36.36
CA GLN A 956 -40.51 -14.46 37.11
C GLN A 956 -40.39 -15.71 37.96
N CYS A 957 -39.18 -16.26 38.06
CA CYS A 957 -38.86 -17.32 39.01
C CYS A 957 -38.85 -16.76 40.44
N VAL A 958 -39.75 -17.20 41.31
CA VAL A 958 -39.82 -16.78 42.72
C VAL A 958 -39.67 -17.94 43.68
#